data_AF-A0A9Q9EW57-F1
#
_entry.id   AF-A0A9Q9EW57-F1
#
_cell.length_a   1.000
_cell.length_b   1.000
_cell.length_c   1.000
_cell.angle_alpha   90.00
_cell.angle_beta   90.00
_cell.angle_gamma   90.00
#
_symmetry.space_group_name_H-M   'P 1'
#
loop_
_entity.id
_entity.type
_entity.pdbx_description
1 polymer ?
#
loop_
_entity_poly.entity_id
_entity_poly.type
_entity_poly.pdbx_seq_one_letter_code
_entity_poly.pdbx_strand_id
1 'polypeptide(L)'
;MITNKEIGQAMTIKLDATLPPEPVFEKGIRRAPSRGFNLTKAQTETALKNALRYVPEELHEKLAPEFLDELFTYGRIYAYRYRPAGNIYGKPIDEYKGKCLAAKAMQVMIDNNLDFDVALYPYELVTYGETGSVCHDWLQYRLIKKYLEELTEDQTLVMESGHPLGLFPSKPEAPRVIITNGLMIGMFDNYKDWEVAEEMGVANYGQMTAGGWMYIGPQGIVHGTFNTILTAGRKELGVASDGDLKGKLFISSGLGGMSGAQPKACEIANAVGVFAEVDKSRINTRLEQGWVHEMSDNLDEIFKKVDEYLKKKEPISIAYHGNIVDLLQYCVDKNVHIDLLSDQTSCHAPYEGGYCPEKMTFEERTKLLYENRDEFCKRVDSTLKHHFELIKILSSRGTYFFDYGNSFLKAVFDAGAKDVSKNGIDEKDGFIFPSYVEDLMGPELFDYGYGPFRWVCLSGKPEDLDKTDAAAMSCINPDRRGQDRDNYYWVRDAKKNKLVVGTQARILYQDAEGRRDIALKFNEMVRKGEIGPVMMGRDHHDVSGTDSPFRETSNIKDGSNVMADMAVQCYAGNAARGMSLVALHNGGGVGIGKSINGGFGLVLDGSERVDEIIKSAIMWDVMGGVARRNWARNENSITTSIEYNKNYSKGHITIPYVAKDEFVKKLVEQKYKK
;
A
#
# COMPACT_ATOMS: atom_id res chain seq x y z
N MET A 1 -4.34 20.97 -41.04
CA MET A 1 -3.88 20.80 -39.66
C MET A 1 -4.85 21.57 -38.76
N ILE A 2 -5.28 20.96 -37.67
CA ILE A 2 -6.13 21.62 -36.67
C ILE A 2 -5.25 22.60 -35.87
N THR A 3 -5.74 23.81 -35.60
CA THR A 3 -5.04 24.84 -34.83
C THR A 3 -5.30 24.70 -33.31
N ASN A 4 -4.40 25.18 -32.46
CA ASN A 4 -4.61 25.18 -30.99
C ASN A 4 -5.85 25.99 -30.57
N LYS A 5 -6.20 27.03 -31.34
CA LYS A 5 -7.44 27.79 -31.14
C LYS A 5 -8.68 26.91 -31.33
N GLU A 6 -8.73 26.12 -32.39
CA GLU A 6 -9.83 25.18 -32.66
C GLU A 6 -9.90 24.08 -31.59
N ILE A 7 -8.74 23.52 -31.19
CA ILE A 7 -8.66 22.54 -30.08
C ILE A 7 -9.21 23.14 -28.79
N GLY A 8 -8.76 24.35 -28.43
CA GLY A 8 -9.23 25.07 -27.26
C GLY A 8 -10.73 25.34 -27.30
N GLN A 9 -11.29 25.71 -28.46
CA GLN A 9 -12.73 25.96 -28.63
C GLN A 9 -13.59 24.69 -28.53
N ALA A 10 -13.03 23.52 -28.85
CA ALA A 10 -13.73 22.24 -28.73
C ALA A 10 -13.84 21.73 -27.28
N MET A 11 -13.02 22.26 -26.36
CA MET A 11 -13.01 21.83 -24.96
C MET A 11 -13.84 22.76 -24.06
N THR A 12 -14.78 22.17 -23.33
CA THR A 12 -15.52 22.85 -22.25
C THR A 12 -14.80 22.75 -20.89
N ILE A 13 -14.09 21.65 -20.66
CA ILE A 13 -13.27 21.42 -19.46
C ILE A 13 -11.80 21.53 -19.87
N LYS A 14 -11.12 22.58 -19.41
CA LYS A 14 -9.70 22.88 -19.70
C LYS A 14 -9.09 23.79 -18.64
N LEU A 15 -7.76 23.89 -18.63
CA LEU A 15 -7.04 24.90 -17.85
C LEU A 15 -7.18 26.27 -18.49
N ASP A 16 -7.18 27.30 -17.66
CA ASP A 16 -7.40 28.68 -18.08
C ASP A 16 -6.12 29.29 -18.67
N ALA A 17 -6.26 30.26 -19.58
CA ALA A 17 -5.15 30.96 -20.23
C ALA A 17 -4.46 32.00 -19.33
N THR A 18 -4.60 31.87 -18.01
CA THR A 18 -4.01 32.78 -17.02
C THR A 18 -2.80 32.10 -16.40
N LEU A 19 -1.64 32.75 -16.49
CA LEU A 19 -0.42 32.28 -15.85
C LEU A 19 -0.60 32.35 -14.31
N PRO A 20 -0.53 31.22 -13.59
CA PRO A 20 -0.61 31.26 -12.13
C PRO A 20 0.64 31.95 -11.52
N PRO A 21 0.54 32.47 -10.29
CA PRO A 21 1.68 33.07 -9.60
C PRO A 21 2.79 32.03 -9.35
N GLU A 22 3.99 32.52 -9.02
CA GLU A 22 5.09 31.65 -8.61
C GLU A 22 4.70 30.72 -7.46
N PRO A 23 5.17 29.45 -7.46
CA PRO A 23 4.90 28.53 -6.36
C PRO A 23 5.59 29.02 -5.08
N VAL A 24 4.88 28.89 -3.95
CA VAL A 24 5.41 29.18 -2.62
C VAL A 24 5.51 27.88 -1.83
N PHE A 25 6.70 27.61 -1.29
CA PHE A 25 6.99 26.44 -0.48
C PHE A 25 7.30 26.84 0.96
N GLU A 26 6.64 26.19 1.91
CA GLU A 26 6.90 26.36 3.34
C GLU A 26 8.20 25.66 3.71
N LYS A 27 9.03 26.32 4.52
CA LYS A 27 10.29 25.74 5.01
C LYS A 27 9.99 24.61 6.00
N GLY A 28 10.79 23.55 5.94
CA GLY A 28 10.68 22.41 6.86
C GLY A 28 9.71 21.32 6.42
N ILE A 29 8.92 21.55 5.37
CA ILE A 29 8.11 20.50 4.74
C ILE A 29 9.01 19.66 3.83
N ARG A 30 8.87 18.34 3.91
CA ARG A 30 9.69 17.38 3.17
C ARG A 30 9.45 17.51 1.67
N ARG A 31 10.51 17.25 0.90
CA ARG A 31 10.52 17.27 -0.57
C ARG A 31 11.02 15.94 -1.10
N ALA A 32 10.48 15.48 -2.23
CA ALA A 32 11.00 14.29 -2.88
C ALA A 32 12.45 14.52 -3.35
N PRO A 33 13.33 13.50 -3.28
CA PRO A 33 14.65 13.59 -3.88
C PRO A 33 14.56 13.69 -5.42
N SER A 34 15.62 14.17 -6.06
CA SER A 34 15.74 14.11 -7.53
C SER A 34 15.71 12.65 -7.99
N ARG A 35 14.99 12.37 -9.08
CA ARG A 35 14.90 11.05 -9.70
C ARG A 35 16.01 10.78 -10.72
N GLY A 36 16.86 11.79 -10.98
CA GLY A 36 17.84 11.76 -12.05
C GLY A 36 17.20 12.05 -13.40
N PHE A 37 18.03 12.39 -14.40
CA PHE A 37 17.57 12.72 -15.75
C PHE A 37 18.36 11.87 -16.75
N ASN A 38 17.65 10.99 -17.46
CA ASN A 38 18.27 9.99 -18.35
C ASN A 38 17.70 10.00 -19.77
N LEU A 39 16.80 10.94 -20.07
CA LEU A 39 16.21 11.05 -21.40
C LEU A 39 17.24 11.43 -22.48
N THR A 40 17.13 10.78 -23.64
CA THR A 40 17.77 11.29 -24.87
C THR A 40 17.16 12.62 -25.27
N LYS A 41 17.88 13.42 -26.06
CA LYS A 41 17.36 14.71 -26.56
C LYS A 41 15.96 14.61 -27.19
N ALA A 42 15.72 13.59 -28.01
CA ALA A 42 14.41 13.38 -28.65
C ALA A 42 13.30 13.04 -27.63
N GLN A 43 13.63 12.28 -26.60
CA GLN A 43 12.71 12.00 -25.50
C GLN A 43 12.46 13.25 -24.65
N THR A 44 13.48 14.07 -24.37
CA THR A 44 13.35 15.34 -23.65
C THR A 44 12.42 16.32 -24.39
N GLU A 45 12.61 16.45 -25.72
CA GLU A 45 11.72 17.26 -26.56
C GLU A 45 10.27 16.73 -26.52
N THR A 46 10.10 15.42 -26.42
CA THR A 46 8.78 14.78 -26.31
C THR A 46 8.17 14.99 -24.92
N ALA A 47 8.93 14.83 -23.85
CA ALA A 47 8.51 15.06 -22.47
C ALA A 47 8.01 16.51 -22.27
N LEU A 48 8.74 17.48 -22.82
CA LEU A 48 8.33 18.88 -22.78
C LEU A 48 7.01 19.12 -23.54
N LYS A 49 6.86 18.54 -24.73
CA LYS A 49 5.58 18.60 -25.49
C LYS A 49 4.44 17.93 -24.73
N ASN A 50 4.72 16.82 -24.04
CA ASN A 50 3.75 16.09 -23.23
C ASN A 50 3.25 16.93 -22.05
N ALA A 51 4.09 17.71 -21.38
CA ALA A 51 3.66 18.64 -20.34
C ALA A 51 2.87 19.83 -20.92
N LEU A 52 3.34 20.41 -22.03
CA LEU A 52 2.71 21.56 -22.67
C LEU A 52 1.31 21.25 -23.25
N ARG A 53 0.97 19.98 -23.47
CA ARG A 53 -0.36 19.57 -24.00
C ARG A 53 -1.54 20.02 -23.14
N TYR A 54 -1.31 20.29 -21.86
CA TYR A 54 -2.35 20.64 -20.90
C TYR A 54 -2.67 22.13 -20.84
N VAL A 55 -1.79 22.98 -21.37
CA VAL A 55 -1.85 24.44 -21.21
C VAL A 55 -2.06 25.13 -22.55
N PRO A 56 -2.82 26.25 -22.59
CA PRO A 56 -2.98 27.05 -23.80
C PRO A 56 -1.64 27.53 -24.38
N GLU A 57 -1.55 27.62 -25.71
CA GLU A 57 -0.32 27.95 -26.45
C GLU A 57 0.28 29.30 -26.03
N GLU A 58 -0.57 30.28 -25.71
CA GLU A 58 -0.16 31.59 -25.24
C GLU A 58 0.68 31.57 -23.94
N LEU A 59 0.66 30.47 -23.18
CA LEU A 59 1.48 30.29 -21.99
C LEU A 59 2.79 29.54 -22.26
N HIS A 60 2.97 28.93 -23.44
CA HIS A 60 4.09 28.03 -23.73
C HIS A 60 5.45 28.73 -23.64
N GLU A 61 5.56 29.98 -24.11
CA GLU A 61 6.83 30.74 -24.06
C GLU A 61 7.33 30.94 -22.61
N LYS A 62 6.43 31.04 -21.64
CA LYS A 62 6.77 31.20 -20.22
C LYS A 62 6.96 29.87 -19.50
N LEU A 63 6.08 28.91 -19.76
CA LEU A 63 6.07 27.62 -19.05
C LEU A 63 7.12 26.64 -19.57
N ALA A 64 7.45 26.67 -20.86
CA ALA A 64 8.38 25.68 -21.43
C ALA A 64 9.78 25.72 -20.79
N PRO A 65 10.40 26.89 -20.55
CA PRO A 65 11.67 26.96 -19.82
C PRO A 65 11.58 26.43 -18.39
N GLU A 66 10.48 26.72 -17.67
CA GLU A 66 10.26 26.26 -16.30
C GLU A 66 10.10 24.74 -16.23
N PHE A 67 9.27 24.18 -17.11
CA PHE A 67 9.08 22.73 -17.19
C PHE A 67 10.37 22.03 -17.58
N LEU A 68 11.15 22.60 -18.49
CA LEU A 68 12.44 22.03 -18.87
C LEU A 68 13.44 22.07 -17.69
N ASP A 69 13.49 23.17 -16.93
CA ASP A 69 14.32 23.28 -15.73
C ASP A 69 13.92 22.27 -14.65
N GLU A 70 12.62 22.09 -14.41
CA GLU A 70 12.11 21.06 -13.52
C GLU A 70 12.54 19.66 -13.97
N LEU A 71 12.42 19.35 -15.27
CA LEU A 71 12.80 18.04 -15.82
C LEU A 71 14.29 17.76 -15.63
N PHE A 72 15.17 18.72 -15.92
CA PHE A 72 16.62 18.53 -15.74
C PHE A 72 17.03 18.47 -14.27
N THR A 73 16.33 19.20 -13.39
CA THR A 73 16.68 19.28 -11.97
C THR A 73 16.20 18.06 -11.19
N TYR A 74 14.96 17.63 -11.45
CA TYR A 74 14.27 16.64 -10.64
C TYR A 74 14.05 15.31 -11.35
N GLY A 75 14.28 15.23 -12.66
CA GLY A 75 13.86 14.10 -13.48
C GLY A 75 12.37 14.11 -13.80
N ARG A 76 11.63 15.16 -13.44
CA ARG A 76 10.18 15.19 -13.56
C ARG A 76 9.66 16.61 -13.69
N ILE A 77 8.61 16.78 -14.48
CA ILE A 77 7.87 18.03 -14.59
C ILE A 77 6.69 17.93 -13.62
N TYR A 78 6.81 18.55 -12.44
CA TYR A 78 5.71 18.62 -11.48
C TYR A 78 4.72 19.74 -11.84
N ALA A 79 5.17 20.72 -12.63
CA ALA A 79 4.48 21.95 -12.95
C ALA A 79 4.10 22.72 -11.67
N TYR A 80 5.08 23.00 -10.81
CA TYR A 80 4.85 23.53 -9.47
C TYR A 80 3.99 24.80 -9.45
N ARG A 81 4.13 25.65 -10.47
CA ARG A 81 3.30 26.86 -10.67
C ARG A 81 1.79 26.57 -10.59
N TYR A 82 1.34 25.39 -11.02
CA TYR A 82 -0.07 25.02 -11.02
C TYR A 82 -0.57 24.47 -9.67
N ARG A 83 0.30 24.27 -8.68
CA ARG A 83 -0.10 23.81 -7.35
C ARG A 83 -1.05 24.82 -6.67
N PRO A 84 -2.16 24.39 -6.03
CA PRO A 84 -2.94 25.25 -5.15
C PRO A 84 -2.14 25.80 -3.97
N ALA A 85 -2.28 27.08 -3.65
CA ALA A 85 -1.62 27.68 -2.48
C ALA A 85 -2.21 27.13 -1.16
N GLY A 86 -1.38 27.11 -0.10
CA GLY A 86 -1.75 26.64 1.24
C GLY A 86 -1.77 25.12 1.39
N ASN A 87 -2.20 24.64 2.56
CA ASN A 87 -2.38 23.21 2.83
C ASN A 87 -3.62 22.67 2.08
N ILE A 88 -3.48 21.52 1.43
CA ILE A 88 -4.58 20.76 0.83
C ILE A 88 -4.98 19.73 1.87
N TYR A 89 -6.25 19.56 2.20
CA TYR A 89 -6.68 18.55 3.16
C TYR A 89 -8.12 18.11 2.86
N GLY A 90 -8.49 16.92 3.30
CA GLY A 90 -9.84 16.39 3.10
C GLY A 90 -10.87 17.16 3.93
N LYS A 91 -11.67 18.00 3.28
CA LYS A 91 -12.73 18.80 3.91
C LYS A 91 -14.03 17.99 4.07
N PRO A 92 -14.98 18.46 4.91
CA PRO A 92 -16.36 18.00 4.85
C PRO A 92 -16.92 18.03 3.42
N ILE A 93 -17.64 16.96 3.04
CA ILE A 93 -18.09 16.74 1.66
C ILE A 93 -19.01 17.83 1.11
N ASP A 94 -19.72 18.54 1.97
CA ASP A 94 -20.62 19.64 1.61
C ASP A 94 -19.87 20.91 1.17
N GLU A 95 -18.57 21.05 1.49
CA GLU A 95 -17.72 22.12 1.00
C GLU A 95 -17.24 21.91 -0.45
N TYR A 96 -17.37 20.69 -0.99
CA TYR A 96 -16.97 20.39 -2.37
C TYR A 96 -18.07 20.69 -3.39
N LYS A 97 -17.65 21.27 -4.52
CA LYS A 97 -18.49 21.43 -5.71
C LYS A 97 -18.54 20.12 -6.49
N GLY A 98 -19.68 19.84 -7.11
CA GLY A 98 -19.86 18.59 -7.87
C GLY A 98 -21.33 18.34 -8.20
N LYS A 99 -21.60 17.78 -9.37
CA LYS A 99 -22.97 17.43 -9.81
C LYS A 99 -23.48 16.10 -9.27
N CYS A 100 -22.61 15.24 -8.75
CA CYS A 100 -23.00 14.02 -8.05
C CYS A 100 -22.20 13.81 -6.76
N LEU A 101 -22.77 13.04 -5.82
CA LEU A 101 -22.17 12.81 -4.50
C LEU A 101 -20.82 12.09 -4.58
N ALA A 102 -20.73 11.10 -5.47
CA ALA A 102 -19.51 10.34 -5.65
C ALA A 102 -18.35 11.24 -6.05
N ALA A 103 -18.53 12.13 -7.02
CA ALA A 103 -17.47 13.03 -7.46
C ALA A 103 -16.95 13.94 -6.32
N LYS A 104 -17.83 14.36 -5.41
CA LYS A 104 -17.42 15.08 -4.18
C LYS A 104 -16.63 14.18 -3.24
N ALA A 105 -17.07 12.94 -3.03
CA ALA A 105 -16.34 11.97 -2.22
C ALA A 105 -14.92 11.71 -2.75
N MET A 106 -14.74 11.53 -4.07
CA MET A 106 -13.41 11.39 -4.66
C MET A 106 -12.54 12.63 -4.43
N GLN A 107 -13.13 13.84 -4.45
CA GLN A 107 -12.39 15.06 -4.13
C GLN A 107 -11.92 15.11 -2.67
N VAL A 108 -12.75 14.69 -1.71
CA VAL A 108 -12.34 14.54 -0.29
C VAL A 108 -11.14 13.61 -0.19
N MET A 109 -11.21 12.46 -0.87
CA MET A 109 -10.17 11.45 -0.82
C MET A 109 -8.85 11.88 -1.47
N ILE A 110 -8.92 12.55 -2.62
CA ILE A 110 -7.74 13.12 -3.30
C ILE A 110 -7.05 14.14 -2.40
N ASP A 111 -7.81 15.05 -1.79
CA ASP A 111 -7.23 16.09 -0.95
C ASP A 111 -6.64 15.50 0.35
N ASN A 112 -7.29 14.48 0.93
CA ASN A 112 -6.73 13.73 2.05
C ASN A 112 -5.40 13.05 1.71
N ASN A 113 -5.28 12.45 0.52
CA ASN A 113 -4.03 11.84 0.06
C ASN A 113 -2.89 12.85 -0.15
N LEU A 114 -3.19 14.15 -0.23
CA LEU A 114 -2.24 15.25 -0.40
C LEU A 114 -2.11 16.13 0.84
N ASP A 115 -2.76 15.76 1.94
CA ASP A 115 -2.66 16.45 3.22
C ASP A 115 -1.23 16.44 3.74
N PHE A 116 -0.75 17.59 4.22
CA PHE A 116 0.61 17.73 4.71
C PHE A 116 0.87 16.86 5.94
N ASP A 117 -0.18 16.50 6.68
CA ASP A 117 -0.10 15.56 7.80
C ASP A 117 -0.13 14.08 7.34
N VAL A 118 -0.59 13.82 6.10
CA VAL A 118 -0.81 12.46 5.57
C VAL A 118 0.26 12.07 4.54
N ALA A 119 0.57 12.95 3.61
CA ALA A 119 1.42 12.73 2.45
C ALA A 119 2.90 12.84 2.80
N LEU A 120 3.71 12.00 2.16
CA LEU A 120 5.16 11.96 2.34
C LEU A 120 5.85 13.19 1.73
N TYR A 121 5.50 13.52 0.48
CA TYR A 121 6.00 14.69 -0.24
C TYR A 121 4.82 15.44 -0.87
N PRO A 122 4.08 16.24 -0.07
CA PRO A 122 2.82 16.84 -0.51
C PRO A 122 3.00 17.81 -1.69
N TYR A 123 4.18 18.41 -1.85
CA TYR A 123 4.51 19.28 -2.98
C TYR A 123 4.73 18.51 -4.30
N GLU A 124 5.12 17.24 -4.23
CA GLU A 124 5.41 16.36 -5.37
C GLU A 124 4.28 15.35 -5.63
N LEU A 125 3.10 15.54 -5.02
CA LEU A 125 1.92 14.68 -5.14
C LEU A 125 2.13 13.25 -4.60
N VAL A 126 3.21 13.00 -3.86
CA VAL A 126 3.57 11.67 -3.33
C VAL A 126 2.94 11.47 -1.96
N THR A 127 2.01 10.52 -1.87
CA THR A 127 1.37 10.16 -0.61
C THR A 127 2.27 9.28 0.25
N TYR A 128 2.88 8.22 -0.30
CA TYR A 128 3.77 7.32 0.46
C TYR A 128 4.63 6.41 -0.45
N GLY A 129 5.52 5.63 0.16
CA GLY A 129 6.33 4.63 -0.56
C GLY A 129 7.42 5.24 -1.45
N GLU A 130 7.90 6.43 -1.08
CA GLU A 130 8.89 7.26 -1.79
C GLU A 130 8.43 7.81 -3.15
N THR A 131 7.68 7.07 -3.95
CA THR A 131 7.23 7.46 -5.30
C THR A 131 5.72 7.32 -5.54
N GLY A 132 4.97 6.73 -4.60
CA GLY A 132 3.53 6.50 -4.75
C GLY A 132 2.73 7.80 -4.76
N SER A 133 2.24 8.21 -5.94
CA SER A 133 1.60 9.51 -6.16
C SER A 133 0.14 9.44 -6.64
N VAL A 134 -0.61 10.48 -6.28
CA VAL A 134 -2.03 10.66 -6.64
C VAL A 134 -2.22 10.80 -8.16
N CYS A 135 -1.34 11.55 -8.81
CA CYS A 135 -1.24 11.74 -10.26
C CYS A 135 0.18 12.22 -10.63
N HIS A 136 0.46 12.42 -11.92
CA HIS A 136 1.81 12.73 -12.39
C HIS A 136 2.25 14.17 -12.05
N ASP A 137 1.36 15.15 -12.22
CA ASP A 137 1.73 16.57 -12.10
C ASP A 137 0.53 17.43 -11.63
N TRP A 138 0.82 18.69 -11.29
CA TRP A 138 -0.20 19.63 -10.82
C TRP A 138 -1.17 20.09 -11.92
N LEU A 139 -0.82 19.95 -13.21
CA LEU A 139 -1.74 20.21 -14.33
C LEU A 139 -2.86 19.17 -14.32
N GLN A 140 -2.48 17.89 -14.18
CA GLN A 140 -3.41 16.77 -14.04
C GLN A 140 -4.27 16.92 -12.80
N TYR A 141 -3.70 17.25 -11.64
CA TYR A 141 -4.49 17.51 -10.42
C TYR A 141 -5.60 18.55 -10.69
N ARG A 142 -5.25 19.70 -11.28
CA ARG A 142 -6.23 20.76 -11.57
C ARG A 142 -7.33 20.30 -12.53
N LEU A 143 -6.97 19.54 -13.57
CA LEU A 143 -7.94 18.98 -14.51
C LEU A 143 -8.83 17.95 -13.84
N ILE A 144 -8.28 17.04 -13.02
CA ILE A 144 -9.06 16.06 -12.25
C ILE A 144 -10.13 16.78 -11.43
N LYS A 145 -9.77 17.83 -10.68
CA LYS A 145 -10.75 18.60 -9.90
C LYS A 145 -11.85 19.20 -10.80
N LYS A 146 -11.49 19.84 -11.93
CA LYS A 146 -12.47 20.39 -12.88
C LYS A 146 -13.40 19.30 -13.46
N TYR A 147 -12.87 18.12 -13.80
CA TYR A 147 -13.69 17.01 -14.28
C TYR A 147 -14.63 16.47 -13.20
N LEU A 148 -14.17 16.34 -11.95
CA LEU A 148 -15.00 15.87 -10.84
C LEU A 148 -16.10 16.89 -10.48
N GLU A 149 -15.86 18.19 -10.62
CA GLU A 149 -16.92 19.20 -10.44
C GLU A 149 -18.05 19.04 -11.47
N GLU A 150 -17.72 18.65 -12.71
CA GLU A 150 -18.65 18.54 -13.82
C GLU A 150 -19.28 17.13 -14.00
N LEU A 151 -18.71 16.10 -13.36
CA LEU A 151 -19.09 14.70 -13.47
C LEU A 151 -20.53 14.44 -12.96
N THR A 152 -21.37 13.86 -13.81
CA THR A 152 -22.75 13.45 -13.47
C THR A 152 -22.87 11.95 -13.16
N GLU A 153 -24.06 11.51 -12.75
CA GLU A 153 -24.35 10.08 -12.50
C GLU A 153 -24.40 9.23 -13.78
N ASP A 154 -24.54 9.85 -14.95
CA ASP A 154 -24.59 9.18 -16.25
C ASP A 154 -23.23 9.19 -16.96
N GLN A 155 -22.15 9.44 -16.22
CA GLN A 155 -20.80 9.57 -16.75
C GLN A 155 -19.78 8.81 -15.90
N THR A 156 -18.68 8.45 -16.55
CA THR A 156 -17.48 7.89 -15.92
C THR A 156 -16.29 8.72 -16.32
N LEU A 157 -15.49 9.16 -15.34
CA LEU A 157 -14.16 9.72 -15.56
C LEU A 157 -13.16 8.58 -15.74
N VAL A 158 -12.46 8.56 -16.87
CA VAL A 158 -11.39 7.60 -17.14
C VAL A 158 -10.05 8.23 -16.82
N MET A 159 -9.24 7.53 -16.03
CA MET A 159 -7.90 7.95 -15.61
C MET A 159 -6.85 6.96 -16.12
N GLU A 160 -5.80 7.50 -16.75
CA GLU A 160 -4.65 6.73 -17.25
C GLU A 160 -3.36 7.27 -16.65
N SER A 161 -2.79 6.55 -15.68
CA SER A 161 -1.55 6.94 -14.99
C SER A 161 -1.58 8.39 -14.49
N GLY A 162 -2.67 8.77 -13.80
CA GLY A 162 -2.89 10.12 -13.29
C GLY A 162 -3.49 11.10 -14.30
N HIS A 163 -3.39 10.86 -15.60
CA HIS A 163 -4.00 11.71 -16.62
C HIS A 163 -5.53 11.53 -16.65
N PRO A 164 -6.33 12.60 -16.48
CA PRO A 164 -7.76 12.52 -16.71
C PRO A 164 -8.05 12.50 -18.21
N LEU A 165 -8.27 11.32 -18.76
CA LEU A 165 -8.53 11.12 -20.19
C LEU A 165 -9.83 11.83 -20.62
N GLY A 166 -10.85 11.78 -19.77
CA GLY A 166 -12.09 12.52 -19.98
C GLY A 166 -13.33 11.85 -19.38
N LEU A 167 -14.48 12.48 -19.62
CA LEU A 167 -15.79 11.98 -19.24
C LEU A 167 -16.43 11.22 -20.40
N PHE A 168 -16.86 9.99 -20.14
CA PHE A 168 -17.54 9.14 -21.11
C PHE A 168 -18.95 8.82 -20.60
N PRO A 169 -19.97 8.78 -21.48
CA PRO A 169 -21.31 8.35 -21.09
C PRO A 169 -21.31 6.95 -20.47
N SER A 170 -22.09 6.77 -19.41
CA SER A 170 -22.25 5.53 -18.66
C SER A 170 -23.68 5.43 -18.12
N LYS A 171 -23.89 4.71 -17.02
CA LYS A 171 -25.18 4.56 -16.33
C LYS A 171 -24.98 4.71 -14.83
N PRO A 172 -26.01 5.05 -14.03
CA PRO A 172 -25.85 5.24 -12.58
C PRO A 172 -25.20 4.08 -11.83
N GLU A 173 -25.38 2.84 -12.28
CA GLU A 173 -24.77 1.64 -11.67
C GLU A 173 -23.32 1.37 -12.13
N ALA A 174 -22.77 2.15 -13.05
CA ALA A 174 -21.36 2.06 -13.43
C ALA A 174 -20.47 2.83 -12.45
N PRO A 175 -19.15 2.55 -12.40
CA PRO A 175 -18.22 3.38 -11.67
C PRO A 175 -18.23 4.83 -12.16
N ARG A 176 -18.15 5.77 -11.22
CA ARG A 176 -17.98 7.19 -11.52
C ARG A 176 -16.56 7.51 -11.94
N VAL A 177 -15.59 6.73 -11.45
CA VAL A 177 -14.18 6.84 -11.85
C VAL A 177 -13.58 5.45 -12.07
N ILE A 178 -12.81 5.32 -13.15
CA ILE A 178 -12.02 4.13 -13.47
C ILE A 178 -10.55 4.55 -13.60
N ILE A 179 -9.66 3.88 -12.86
CA ILE A 179 -8.25 4.23 -12.77
C ILE A 179 -7.36 3.08 -13.21
N THR A 180 -6.38 3.41 -14.05
CA THR A 180 -5.18 2.59 -14.24
C THR A 180 -3.95 3.39 -13.85
N ASN A 181 -2.93 2.76 -13.25
CA ASN A 181 -1.65 3.41 -12.96
C ASN A 181 -0.48 2.50 -13.32
N GLY A 182 0.41 2.97 -14.19
CA GLY A 182 1.66 2.31 -14.51
C GLY A 182 1.53 0.97 -15.24
N LEU A 183 0.38 0.67 -15.85
CA LEU A 183 0.22 -0.55 -16.65
C LEU A 183 1.09 -0.46 -17.90
N MET A 184 2.04 -1.39 -18.04
CA MET A 184 2.99 -1.44 -19.15
C MET A 184 2.84 -2.75 -19.93
N ILE A 185 3.21 -2.76 -21.20
CA ILE A 185 3.31 -4.01 -21.96
C ILE A 185 4.44 -4.84 -21.36
N GLY A 186 4.22 -6.12 -21.10
CA GLY A 186 5.13 -6.96 -20.30
C GLY A 186 6.61 -6.95 -20.72
N MET A 187 6.91 -6.73 -22.01
CA MET A 187 8.30 -6.57 -22.49
C MET A 187 9.01 -5.34 -21.90
N PHE A 188 8.26 -4.26 -21.62
CA PHE A 188 8.74 -2.99 -21.06
C PHE A 188 8.37 -2.84 -19.57
N ASP A 189 7.76 -3.86 -18.95
CA ASP A 189 7.31 -3.78 -17.56
C ASP A 189 8.48 -4.04 -16.60
N ASN A 190 9.37 -3.07 -16.52
CA ASN A 190 10.55 -3.07 -15.67
C ASN A 190 10.90 -1.65 -15.23
N TYR A 191 11.68 -1.55 -14.16
CA TYR A 191 12.05 -0.25 -13.57
C TYR A 191 12.69 0.73 -14.55
N LYS A 192 13.59 0.26 -15.42
CA LYS A 192 14.32 1.13 -16.34
C LYS A 192 13.41 1.78 -17.37
N ASP A 193 12.55 0.98 -18.00
CA ASP A 193 11.60 1.50 -18.98
C ASP A 193 10.49 2.33 -18.31
N TRP A 194 10.11 1.99 -17.07
CA TRP A 194 9.19 2.79 -16.27
C TRP A 194 9.75 4.16 -15.90
N GLU A 195 11.01 4.25 -15.46
CA GLU A 195 11.69 5.54 -15.18
C GLU A 195 11.63 6.44 -16.42
N VAL A 196 11.96 5.93 -17.61
CA VAL A 196 11.84 6.68 -18.87
C VAL A 196 10.40 7.15 -19.13
N ALA A 197 9.41 6.29 -18.90
CA ALA A 197 8.00 6.62 -19.09
C ALA A 197 7.51 7.67 -18.08
N GLU A 198 8.04 7.65 -16.85
CA GLU A 198 7.77 8.65 -15.81
C GLU A 198 8.41 10.00 -16.18
N GLU A 199 9.70 10.03 -16.52
CA GLU A 199 10.40 11.25 -16.97
C GLU A 199 9.70 11.89 -18.21
N MET A 200 9.09 11.08 -19.07
CA MET A 200 8.32 11.53 -20.23
C MET A 200 6.88 11.99 -19.93
N GLY A 201 6.41 11.87 -18.69
CA GLY A 201 5.07 12.30 -18.27
C GLY A 201 3.93 11.39 -18.74
N VAL A 202 4.22 10.10 -19.00
CA VAL A 202 3.22 9.11 -19.48
C VAL A 202 2.98 7.95 -18.50
N ALA A 203 3.71 7.90 -17.40
CA ALA A 203 3.50 6.94 -16.32
C ALA A 203 3.39 7.63 -14.95
N ASN A 204 2.62 7.01 -14.06
CA ASN A 204 2.49 7.38 -12.65
C ASN A 204 2.49 6.08 -11.84
N TYR A 205 3.31 6.02 -10.80
CA TYR A 205 3.26 4.92 -9.86
C TYR A 205 2.23 5.21 -8.78
N GLY A 206 1.08 4.54 -8.86
CA GLY A 206 -0.03 4.74 -7.93
C GLY A 206 0.12 4.00 -6.60
N GLN A 207 1.19 3.21 -6.42
CA GLN A 207 1.33 2.26 -5.31
C GLN A 207 0.05 1.40 -5.20
N MET A 208 -0.60 1.37 -4.05
CA MET A 208 -1.92 0.77 -3.83
C MET A 208 -2.95 1.89 -3.67
N THR A 209 -2.88 2.64 -2.56
CA THR A 209 -3.94 3.59 -2.20
C THR A 209 -3.60 5.06 -2.48
N ALA A 210 -2.39 5.35 -2.97
CA ALA A 210 -1.98 6.69 -3.37
C ALA A 210 -2.72 7.12 -4.65
N GLY A 211 -2.49 6.41 -5.76
CA GLY A 211 -3.19 6.63 -7.02
C GLY A 211 -4.61 6.05 -7.07
N GLY A 212 -4.97 5.24 -6.06
CA GLY A 212 -6.30 4.67 -5.88
C GLY A 212 -7.21 5.54 -5.00
N TRP A 213 -6.70 6.68 -4.52
CA TRP A 213 -7.41 7.69 -3.72
C TRP A 213 -8.12 7.10 -2.50
N MET A 214 -7.41 6.27 -1.73
CA MET A 214 -7.99 5.56 -0.59
C MET A 214 -7.03 5.38 0.60
N TYR A 215 -6.03 6.27 0.71
CA TYR A 215 -5.07 6.26 1.81
C TYR A 215 -5.67 7.00 3.01
N ILE A 216 -5.49 6.47 4.21
CA ILE A 216 -6.12 6.96 5.45
C ILE A 216 -5.09 7.15 6.57
N GLY A 217 -3.85 7.43 6.18
CA GLY A 217 -2.74 7.50 7.09
C GLY A 217 -2.28 6.13 7.62
N PRO A 218 -1.43 6.13 8.65
CA PRO A 218 -0.66 4.95 9.05
C PRO A 218 -1.46 3.91 9.86
N GLN A 219 -2.72 4.20 10.26
CA GLN A 219 -3.55 3.27 11.04
C GLN A 219 -3.77 1.91 10.36
N GLY A 220 -3.82 1.87 9.02
CA GLY A 220 -3.98 0.63 8.26
C GLY A 220 -2.81 -0.33 8.45
N ILE A 221 -1.60 0.23 8.56
CA ILE A 221 -0.38 -0.56 8.75
C ILE A 221 -0.23 -0.98 10.21
N VAL A 222 -0.63 -0.14 11.18
CA VAL A 222 -0.65 -0.52 12.60
C VAL A 222 -1.49 -1.79 12.80
N HIS A 223 -2.71 -1.81 12.24
CA HIS A 223 -3.60 -2.98 12.32
C HIS A 223 -3.02 -4.23 11.65
N GLY A 224 -2.55 -4.09 10.40
CA GLY A 224 -1.96 -5.22 9.67
C GLY A 224 -0.74 -5.80 10.39
N THR A 225 0.08 -4.93 10.98
CA THR A 225 1.28 -5.35 11.73
C THR A 225 0.94 -6.02 13.04
N PHE A 226 -0.03 -5.49 13.76
CA PHE A 226 -0.56 -6.13 14.96
C PHE A 226 -1.02 -7.57 14.67
N ASN A 227 -1.82 -7.77 13.62
CA ASN A 227 -2.28 -9.11 13.23
C ASN A 227 -1.11 -10.02 12.83
N THR A 228 -0.13 -9.49 12.11
CA THR A 228 1.05 -10.25 11.64
C THR A 228 1.86 -10.79 12.83
N ILE A 229 2.26 -9.92 13.76
CA ILE A 229 3.12 -10.33 14.88
C ILE A 229 2.38 -11.20 15.89
N LEU A 230 1.07 -10.98 16.11
CA LEU A 230 0.27 -11.88 16.95
C LEU A 230 0.11 -13.25 16.32
N THR A 231 -0.14 -13.32 15.00
CA THR A 231 -0.23 -14.59 14.28
C THR A 231 1.10 -15.34 14.33
N ALA A 232 2.23 -14.65 14.14
CA ALA A 232 3.57 -15.21 14.31
C ALA A 232 3.79 -15.75 15.72
N GLY A 233 3.43 -14.98 16.76
CA GLY A 233 3.57 -15.42 18.14
C GLY A 233 2.77 -16.68 18.45
N ARG A 234 1.53 -16.77 17.95
CA ARG A 234 0.65 -17.92 18.17
C ARG A 234 1.14 -19.16 17.44
N LYS A 235 1.56 -19.00 16.19
CA LYS A 235 1.99 -20.12 15.33
C LYS A 235 3.37 -20.65 15.70
N GLU A 236 4.32 -19.75 15.96
CA GLU A 236 5.75 -20.10 16.02
C GLU A 236 6.34 -20.03 17.44
N LEU A 237 5.75 -19.20 18.32
CA LEU A 237 6.28 -19.00 19.69
C LEU A 237 5.44 -19.67 20.79
N GLY A 238 4.39 -20.41 20.42
CA GLY A 238 3.50 -21.11 21.34
C GLY A 238 2.61 -20.19 22.18
N VAL A 239 2.36 -18.96 21.73
CA VAL A 239 1.39 -18.06 22.38
C VAL A 239 -0.01 -18.66 22.24
N ALA A 240 -0.79 -18.63 23.33
CA ALA A 240 -2.17 -19.14 23.31
C ALA A 240 -3.03 -18.42 22.26
N SER A 241 -4.08 -19.08 21.76
CA SER A 241 -4.93 -18.50 20.72
C SER A 241 -5.61 -17.20 21.16
N ASP A 242 -5.79 -16.97 22.46
CA ASP A 242 -6.28 -15.74 23.10
C ASP A 242 -5.19 -14.91 23.80
N GLY A 243 -3.92 -15.30 23.66
CA GLY A 243 -2.76 -14.63 24.23
C GLY A 243 -2.21 -13.46 23.39
N ASP A 244 -1.30 -12.73 24.03
CA ASP A 244 -0.54 -11.60 23.47
C ASP A 244 0.99 -11.88 23.50
N LEU A 245 1.81 -10.90 23.12
CA LEU A 245 3.27 -11.05 23.01
C LEU A 245 4.04 -10.65 24.28
N LYS A 246 3.41 -10.71 25.47
CA LYS A 246 4.09 -10.36 26.72
C LYS A 246 5.35 -11.18 26.96
N GLY A 247 6.45 -10.47 27.18
CA GLY A 247 7.77 -11.07 27.41
C GLY A 247 8.42 -11.64 26.14
N LYS A 248 7.99 -11.19 24.95
CA LYS A 248 8.59 -11.52 23.66
C LYS A 248 9.32 -10.32 23.07
N LEU A 249 10.48 -10.57 22.46
CA LEU A 249 11.28 -9.56 21.77
C LEU A 249 11.00 -9.59 20.26
N PHE A 250 10.64 -8.42 19.71
CA PHE A 250 10.51 -8.19 18.28
C PHE A 250 11.57 -7.17 17.81
N ILE A 251 12.40 -7.56 16.85
CA ILE A 251 13.35 -6.66 16.19
C ILE A 251 12.94 -6.44 14.74
N SER A 252 12.99 -5.20 14.28
CA SER A 252 12.78 -4.85 12.88
C SER A 252 13.51 -3.56 12.49
N SER A 253 13.26 -3.07 11.28
CA SER A 253 13.90 -1.91 10.69
C SER A 253 12.90 -1.00 9.95
N GLY A 254 13.30 0.25 9.77
CA GLY A 254 12.53 1.29 9.10
C GLY A 254 11.48 1.93 10.01
N LEU A 255 11.47 3.25 10.02
CA LEU A 255 10.44 4.08 10.66
C LEU A 255 9.89 5.08 9.65
N GLY A 256 9.69 4.64 8.40
CA GLY A 256 9.11 5.40 7.31
C GLY A 256 7.58 5.56 7.44
N GLY A 257 6.91 5.96 6.35
CA GLY A 257 5.44 6.17 6.36
C GLY A 257 4.65 4.94 6.80
N MET A 258 4.99 3.77 6.27
CA MET A 258 4.37 2.49 6.66
C MET A 258 5.11 1.85 7.84
N SER A 259 6.44 1.73 7.77
CA SER A 259 7.24 1.02 8.77
C SER A 259 7.30 1.71 10.14
N GLY A 260 6.99 3.01 10.21
CA GLY A 260 6.78 3.73 11.47
C GLY A 260 5.63 3.19 12.33
N ALA A 261 4.72 2.38 11.78
CA ALA A 261 3.63 1.74 12.51
C ALA A 261 4.05 0.51 13.34
N GLN A 262 5.19 -0.11 13.04
CA GLN A 262 5.66 -1.32 13.73
C GLN A 262 5.84 -1.12 15.24
N PRO A 263 6.46 -0.02 15.72
CA PRO A 263 6.51 0.30 17.16
C PRO A 263 5.15 0.30 17.85
N LYS A 264 4.14 0.93 17.23
CA LYS A 264 2.81 1.04 17.83
C LYS A 264 2.08 -0.29 17.83
N ALA A 265 2.21 -1.08 16.76
CA ALA A 265 1.68 -2.43 16.70
C ALA A 265 2.30 -3.35 17.77
N CYS A 266 3.62 -3.25 17.96
CA CYS A 266 4.36 -3.98 19.00
C CYS A 266 3.85 -3.63 20.40
N GLU A 267 3.64 -2.34 20.69
CA GLU A 267 3.06 -1.87 21.96
C GLU A 267 1.65 -2.43 22.17
N ILE A 268 0.77 -2.35 21.17
CA ILE A 268 -0.62 -2.86 21.25
C ILE A 268 -0.63 -4.39 21.45
N ALA A 269 0.33 -5.10 20.86
CA ALA A 269 0.51 -6.54 21.05
C ALA A 269 1.20 -6.91 22.38
N ASN A 270 1.54 -5.93 23.22
CA ASN A 270 2.24 -6.08 24.49
C ASN A 270 3.67 -6.68 24.39
N ALA A 271 4.37 -6.50 23.27
CA ALA A 271 5.74 -6.97 23.08
C ALA A 271 6.81 -5.91 23.42
N VAL A 272 8.05 -6.36 23.60
CA VAL A 272 9.24 -5.50 23.67
C VAL A 272 9.81 -5.37 22.25
N GLY A 273 10.02 -4.14 21.78
CA GLY A 273 10.40 -3.86 20.39
C GLY A 273 11.65 -3.01 20.25
N VAL A 274 12.55 -3.37 19.32
CA VAL A 274 13.70 -2.55 18.89
C VAL A 274 13.65 -2.32 17.38
N PHE A 275 13.67 -1.06 16.95
CA PHE A 275 13.48 -0.69 15.54
C PHE A 275 14.63 0.18 15.04
N ALA A 276 15.42 -0.34 14.09
CA ALA A 276 16.54 0.40 13.51
C ALA A 276 16.08 1.43 12.46
N GLU A 277 16.57 2.66 12.56
CA GLU A 277 16.34 3.73 11.57
C GLU A 277 17.56 4.64 11.48
N VAL A 278 17.99 4.92 10.25
CA VAL A 278 19.16 5.77 9.96
C VAL A 278 18.78 7.25 9.82
N ASP A 279 17.54 7.55 9.45
CA ASP A 279 17.02 8.91 9.31
C ASP A 279 16.45 9.41 10.65
N LYS A 280 17.24 10.22 11.37
CA LYS A 280 16.81 10.81 12.65
C LYS A 280 15.49 11.58 12.54
N SER A 281 15.19 12.20 11.40
CA SER A 281 13.93 12.91 11.20
C SER A 281 12.73 11.97 11.29
N ARG A 282 12.89 10.72 10.84
CA ARG A 282 11.85 9.69 10.93
C ARG A 282 11.62 9.29 12.37
N ILE A 283 12.68 9.07 13.14
CA ILE A 283 12.56 8.71 14.56
C ILE A 283 11.83 9.82 15.33
N ASN A 284 12.24 11.07 15.15
CA ASN A 284 11.63 12.22 15.82
C ASN A 284 10.12 12.31 15.56
N THR A 285 9.69 12.12 14.31
CA THR A 285 8.25 12.09 13.98
C THR A 285 7.49 11.04 14.80
N ARG A 286 8.08 9.87 15.05
CA ARG A 286 7.39 8.76 15.75
C ARG A 286 7.43 8.94 17.26
N LEU A 287 8.45 9.60 17.79
CA LEU A 287 8.50 10.07 19.17
C LEU A 287 7.41 11.13 19.43
N GLU A 288 7.31 12.13 18.54
CA GLU A 288 6.27 13.19 18.62
C GLU A 288 4.85 12.62 18.54
N GLN A 289 4.65 11.58 17.72
CA GLN A 289 3.38 10.84 17.62
C GLN A 289 3.11 9.96 18.85
N GLY A 290 4.10 9.69 19.71
CA GLY A 290 4.01 8.74 20.82
C GLY A 290 3.91 7.28 20.36
N TRP A 291 4.45 6.95 19.19
CA TRP A 291 4.46 5.60 18.62
C TRP A 291 5.74 4.83 18.99
N VAL A 292 6.82 5.58 19.18
CA VAL A 292 8.07 5.12 19.78
C VAL A 292 8.18 5.73 21.17
N HIS A 293 8.59 4.94 22.17
CA HIS A 293 8.74 5.43 23.55
C HIS A 293 10.07 6.16 23.74
N GLU A 294 11.15 5.60 23.21
CA GLU A 294 12.49 6.10 23.43
C GLU A 294 13.38 5.89 22.21
N MET A 295 14.45 6.67 22.12
CA MET A 295 15.49 6.53 21.11
C MET A 295 16.86 6.45 21.79
N SER A 296 17.74 5.60 21.28
CA SER A 296 19.17 5.61 21.61
C SER A 296 19.99 5.18 20.39
N ASP A 297 21.24 5.64 20.31
CA ASP A 297 22.25 5.16 19.37
C ASP A 297 23.25 4.20 20.05
N ASN A 298 23.06 3.92 21.34
CA ASN A 298 23.90 3.02 22.13
C ASN A 298 23.22 1.67 22.35
N LEU A 299 23.70 0.64 21.66
CA LEU A 299 23.15 -0.71 21.73
C LEU A 299 23.23 -1.33 23.14
N ASP A 300 24.27 -1.04 23.93
CA ASP A 300 24.37 -1.56 25.30
C ASP A 300 23.27 -0.97 26.22
N GLU A 301 22.92 0.30 26.03
CA GLU A 301 21.80 0.93 26.75
C GLU A 301 20.45 0.36 26.33
N ILE A 302 20.26 0.14 25.03
CA ILE A 302 19.04 -0.43 24.47
C ILE A 302 18.82 -1.84 25.05
N PHE A 303 19.81 -2.72 24.95
CA PHE A 303 19.64 -4.11 25.37
C PHE A 303 19.55 -4.27 26.90
N LYS A 304 20.14 -3.35 27.67
CA LYS A 304 19.88 -3.28 29.12
C LYS A 304 18.39 -3.01 29.42
N LYS A 305 17.75 -2.10 28.67
CA LYS A 305 16.32 -1.82 28.81
C LYS A 305 15.45 -2.97 28.29
N VAL A 306 15.82 -3.58 27.16
CA VAL A 306 15.14 -4.78 26.64
C VAL A 306 15.08 -5.87 27.71
N ASP A 307 16.20 -6.18 28.35
CA ASP A 307 16.27 -7.17 29.44
C ASP A 307 15.37 -6.81 30.63
N GLU A 308 15.30 -5.53 30.99
CA GLU A 308 14.45 -5.04 32.07
C GLU A 308 12.96 -5.24 31.75
N TYR A 309 12.52 -4.84 30.56
CA TYR A 309 11.11 -4.88 30.16
C TYR A 309 10.64 -6.30 29.84
N LEU A 310 11.50 -7.15 29.29
CA LEU A 310 11.20 -8.58 29.11
C LEU A 310 10.95 -9.26 30.46
N LYS A 311 11.73 -8.95 31.50
CA LYS A 311 11.54 -9.48 32.86
C LYS A 311 10.27 -8.96 33.52
N LYS A 312 9.93 -7.68 33.33
CA LYS A 312 8.68 -7.08 33.83
C LYS A 312 7.44 -7.56 33.07
N LYS A 313 7.61 -8.05 31.84
CA LYS A 313 6.52 -8.36 30.90
C LYS A 313 5.65 -7.13 30.59
N GLU A 314 6.30 -5.99 30.48
CA GLU A 314 5.70 -4.71 30.08
C GLU A 314 6.16 -4.37 28.66
N PRO A 315 5.28 -3.82 27.81
CA PRO A 315 5.70 -3.39 26.47
C PRO A 315 6.60 -2.17 26.52
N ILE A 316 7.52 -2.10 25.55
CA ILE A 316 8.28 -0.88 25.23
C ILE A 316 8.65 -0.92 23.75
N SER A 317 8.65 0.23 23.09
CA SER A 317 9.18 0.37 21.72
C SER A 317 10.36 1.34 21.71
N ILE A 318 11.53 0.84 21.32
CA ILE A 318 12.80 1.59 21.33
C ILE A 318 13.27 1.76 19.88
N ALA A 319 13.52 3.00 19.46
CA ALA A 319 14.19 3.26 18.18
C ALA A 319 15.71 3.22 18.37
N TYR A 320 16.39 2.40 17.58
CA TYR A 320 17.83 2.45 17.43
C TYR A 320 18.18 3.40 16.28
N HIS A 321 18.85 4.50 16.61
CA HIS A 321 19.36 5.44 15.60
C HIS A 321 20.67 4.90 15.00
N GLY A 322 20.54 4.08 13.97
CA GLY A 322 21.65 3.38 13.33
C GLY A 322 21.19 2.38 12.27
N ASN A 323 22.14 1.67 11.66
CA ASN A 323 21.83 0.71 10.60
C ASN A 323 21.36 -0.63 11.21
N ILE A 324 20.35 -1.27 10.60
CA ILE A 324 19.86 -2.59 11.02
C ILE A 324 20.98 -3.63 11.05
N VAL A 325 21.94 -3.55 10.13
CA VAL A 325 23.08 -4.48 10.09
C VAL A 325 23.93 -4.39 11.35
N ASP A 326 24.16 -3.18 11.89
CA ASP A 326 24.90 -2.99 13.14
C ASP A 326 24.13 -3.57 14.34
N LEU A 327 22.81 -3.39 14.37
CA LEU A 327 21.93 -3.93 15.41
C LEU A 327 21.95 -5.47 15.40
N LEU A 328 21.84 -6.10 14.24
CA LEU A 328 21.85 -7.55 14.12
C LEU A 328 23.24 -8.13 14.38
N GLN A 329 24.31 -7.45 13.96
CA GLN A 329 25.67 -7.86 14.29
C GLN A 329 25.88 -7.87 15.80
N TYR A 330 25.41 -6.84 16.51
CA TYR A 330 25.46 -6.81 17.98
C TYR A 330 24.70 -8.00 18.60
N CYS A 331 23.50 -8.32 18.10
CA CYS A 331 22.74 -9.47 18.58
C CYS A 331 23.48 -10.79 18.37
N VAL A 332 24.15 -10.94 17.22
CA VAL A 332 25.00 -12.10 16.90
C VAL A 332 26.18 -12.20 17.86
N ASP A 333 26.90 -11.10 18.08
CA ASP A 333 28.13 -11.05 18.89
C ASP A 333 27.86 -11.25 20.38
N LYS A 334 26.76 -10.69 20.89
CA LYS A 334 26.35 -10.79 22.29
C LYS A 334 25.44 -12.00 22.58
N ASN A 335 25.12 -12.78 21.55
CA ASN A 335 24.21 -13.92 21.64
C ASN A 335 22.85 -13.56 22.27
N VAL A 336 22.28 -12.44 21.82
CA VAL A 336 20.94 -12.00 22.22
C VAL A 336 19.91 -12.94 21.58
N HIS A 337 18.96 -13.43 22.38
CA HIS A 337 17.83 -14.19 21.87
C HIS A 337 16.75 -13.24 21.35
N ILE A 338 16.38 -13.39 20.08
CA ILE A 338 15.30 -12.65 19.44
C ILE A 338 14.18 -13.64 19.14
N ASP A 339 12.96 -13.39 19.62
CA ASP A 339 11.81 -14.25 19.31
C ASP A 339 11.34 -14.02 17.86
N LEU A 340 11.06 -12.76 17.50
CA LEU A 340 10.59 -12.36 16.16
C LEU A 340 11.57 -11.38 15.52
N LEU A 341 11.92 -11.62 14.26
CA LEU A 341 12.75 -10.71 13.44
C LEU A 341 12.09 -10.44 12.09
N SER A 342 12.18 -9.20 11.63
CA SER A 342 11.69 -8.80 10.31
C SER A 342 12.53 -7.64 9.75
N ASP A 343 12.26 -7.21 8.52
CA ASP A 343 12.77 -5.98 7.92
C ASP A 343 11.64 -5.23 7.20
N GLN A 344 11.59 -3.90 7.32
CA GLN A 344 10.66 -3.07 6.56
C GLN A 344 11.35 -1.80 6.02
N THR A 345 12.62 -1.92 5.65
CA THR A 345 13.30 -0.93 4.80
C THR A 345 12.64 -0.88 3.41
N SER A 346 12.89 0.16 2.62
CA SER A 346 12.26 0.32 1.29
C SER A 346 13.02 -0.47 0.21
N CYS A 347 13.14 -1.80 0.38
CA CYS A 347 13.81 -2.70 -0.58
C CYS A 347 13.04 -2.92 -1.89
N HIS A 348 11.86 -2.33 -2.06
CA HIS A 348 11.22 -2.19 -3.36
C HIS A 348 11.93 -1.15 -4.23
N ALA A 349 12.68 -0.22 -3.63
CA ALA A 349 13.47 0.79 -4.34
C ALA A 349 14.88 0.95 -3.71
N PRO A 350 15.67 -0.13 -3.59
CA PRO A 350 16.89 -0.15 -2.79
C PRO A 350 17.97 0.77 -3.40
N TYR A 351 17.99 0.90 -4.72
CA TYR A 351 18.94 1.72 -5.47
C TYR A 351 18.51 3.18 -5.67
N GLU A 352 17.33 3.57 -5.19
CA GLU A 352 16.78 4.94 -5.27
C GLU A 352 16.85 5.66 -3.91
N GLY A 353 17.63 5.13 -2.97
CA GLY A 353 17.75 5.65 -1.61
C GLY A 353 16.82 5.01 -0.59
N GLY A 354 16.06 3.98 -0.99
CA GLY A 354 15.21 3.20 -0.08
C GLY A 354 15.96 2.30 0.90
N TYR A 355 17.23 2.00 0.63
CA TYR A 355 18.11 1.22 1.49
C TYR A 355 19.43 1.96 1.76
N CYS A 356 19.85 2.00 3.03
CA CYS A 356 21.06 2.69 3.44
C CYS A 356 22.20 1.68 3.62
N PRO A 357 23.31 1.78 2.88
CA PRO A 357 24.48 0.92 3.11
C PRO A 357 25.00 1.04 4.55
N GLU A 358 25.64 -0.03 5.04
CA GLU A 358 26.30 -0.01 6.36
C GLU A 358 27.50 0.96 6.37
N LYS A 359 27.90 1.40 7.57
CA LYS A 359 29.09 2.25 7.81
C LYS A 359 29.07 3.62 7.12
N MET A 360 27.88 4.18 6.94
CA MET A 360 27.69 5.57 6.48
C MET A 360 26.48 6.21 7.15
N THR A 361 26.49 7.53 7.26
CA THR A 361 25.32 8.28 7.75
C THR A 361 24.25 8.43 6.67
N PHE A 362 23.04 8.81 7.08
CA PHE A 362 21.94 9.09 6.14
C PHE A 362 22.27 10.20 5.15
N GLU A 363 22.99 11.25 5.59
CA GLU A 363 23.43 12.36 4.76
C GLU A 363 24.50 11.93 3.75
N GLU A 364 25.51 11.17 4.20
CA GLU A 364 26.56 10.62 3.33
C GLU A 364 25.95 9.72 2.24
N ARG A 365 24.99 8.88 2.63
CA ARG A 365 24.24 8.04 1.71
C ARG A 365 23.46 8.85 0.68
N THR A 366 22.76 9.89 1.12
CA THR A 366 22.00 10.79 0.23
C THR A 366 22.93 11.49 -0.77
N LYS A 367 24.07 11.96 -0.30
CA LYS A 367 25.10 12.59 -1.14
C LYS A 367 25.67 11.61 -2.17
N LEU A 368 26.00 10.39 -1.76
CA LEU A 368 26.56 9.36 -2.64
C LEU A 368 25.58 8.95 -3.75
N LEU A 369 24.29 8.83 -3.42
CA LEU A 369 23.24 8.53 -4.40
C LEU A 369 23.21 9.57 -5.53
N TYR A 370 23.45 10.83 -5.22
CA TYR A 370 23.49 11.93 -6.19
C TYR A 370 24.82 11.99 -6.96
N GLU A 371 25.95 11.87 -6.26
CA GLU A 371 27.27 12.08 -6.86
C GLU A 371 27.81 10.86 -7.61
N ASN A 372 27.48 9.64 -7.18
CA ASN A 372 28.02 8.40 -7.75
C ASN A 372 27.08 7.19 -7.51
N ARG A 373 26.05 7.08 -8.36
CA ARG A 373 25.03 6.02 -8.27
C ARG A 373 25.61 4.60 -8.42
N ASP A 374 26.64 4.41 -9.25
CA ASP A 374 27.28 3.09 -9.42
C ASP A 374 27.95 2.59 -8.14
N GLU A 375 28.67 3.47 -7.44
CA GLU A 375 29.28 3.14 -6.15
C GLU A 375 28.22 2.93 -5.06
N PHE A 376 27.16 3.74 -5.06
CA PHE A 376 26.01 3.53 -4.17
C PHE A 376 25.42 2.12 -4.33
N CYS A 377 25.14 1.69 -5.57
CA CYS A 377 24.58 0.36 -5.86
C CYS A 377 25.48 -0.77 -5.36
N LYS A 378 26.81 -0.69 -5.60
CA LYS A 378 27.76 -1.71 -5.10
C LYS A 378 27.75 -1.85 -3.58
N ARG A 379 27.62 -0.73 -2.87
CA ARG A 379 27.55 -0.72 -1.40
C ARG A 379 26.22 -1.26 -0.88
N VAL A 380 25.12 -0.95 -1.56
CA VAL A 380 23.81 -1.56 -1.29
C VAL A 380 23.89 -3.07 -1.44
N ASP A 381 24.44 -3.58 -2.55
CA ASP A 381 24.59 -5.02 -2.80
C ASP A 381 25.39 -5.73 -1.70
N SER A 382 26.52 -5.13 -1.29
CA SER A 382 27.35 -5.68 -0.22
C SER A 382 26.61 -5.70 1.12
N THR A 383 25.84 -4.65 1.42
CA THR A 383 25.10 -4.52 2.68
C THR A 383 23.94 -5.50 2.73
N LEU A 384 23.18 -5.67 1.64
CA LEU A 384 22.07 -6.63 1.55
C LEU A 384 22.55 -8.07 1.81
N LYS A 385 23.71 -8.44 1.23
CA LYS A 385 24.34 -9.75 1.49
C LYS A 385 24.69 -9.93 2.96
N HIS A 386 25.35 -8.95 3.57
CA HIS A 386 25.73 -9.02 4.98
C HIS A 386 24.50 -9.10 5.89
N HIS A 387 23.47 -8.31 5.60
CA HIS A 387 22.20 -8.35 6.31
C HIS A 387 21.58 -9.75 6.29
N PHE A 388 21.53 -10.39 5.11
CA PHE A 388 21.03 -11.75 4.94
C PHE A 388 21.85 -12.80 5.71
N GLU A 389 23.19 -12.67 5.75
CA GLU A 389 24.04 -13.57 6.54
C GLU A 389 23.73 -13.51 8.04
N LEU A 390 23.53 -12.31 8.59
CA LEU A 390 23.18 -12.14 10.00
C LEU A 390 21.82 -12.76 10.32
N ILE A 391 20.83 -12.58 9.43
CA ILE A 391 19.52 -13.23 9.56
C ILE A 391 19.66 -14.75 9.59
N LYS A 392 20.46 -15.35 8.69
CA LYS A 392 20.72 -16.80 8.70
C LYS A 392 21.32 -17.27 10.04
N ILE A 393 22.28 -16.52 10.58
CA ILE A 393 22.89 -16.85 11.87
C ILE A 393 21.85 -16.80 13.00
N LEU A 394 21.06 -15.72 13.08
CA LEU A 394 20.04 -15.56 14.13
C LEU A 394 18.94 -16.62 14.01
N SER A 395 18.47 -16.90 12.80
CA SER A 395 17.47 -17.97 12.56
C SER A 395 18.01 -19.35 12.94
N SER A 396 19.29 -19.65 12.68
CA SER A 396 19.91 -20.90 13.15
C SER A 396 19.97 -21.02 14.67
N ARG A 397 19.84 -19.91 15.41
CA ARG A 397 19.78 -19.84 16.87
C ARG A 397 18.34 -19.79 17.42
N GLY A 398 17.33 -20.02 16.57
CA GLY A 398 15.93 -20.13 16.97
C GLY A 398 15.11 -18.86 16.82
N THR A 399 15.62 -17.82 16.17
CA THR A 399 14.83 -16.63 15.82
C THR A 399 13.89 -16.92 14.66
N TYR A 400 12.61 -16.61 14.80
CA TYR A 400 11.66 -16.66 13.69
C TYR A 400 11.79 -15.38 12.85
N PHE A 401 12.37 -15.51 11.65
CA PHE A 401 12.45 -14.45 10.67
C PHE A 401 11.36 -14.60 9.61
N PHE A 402 10.76 -13.47 9.21
CA PHE A 402 9.85 -13.41 8.08
C PHE A 402 10.07 -12.13 7.26
N ASP A 403 9.97 -12.24 5.94
CA ASP A 403 10.03 -11.07 5.04
C ASP A 403 8.70 -10.30 5.11
N TYR A 404 8.75 -8.98 5.32
CA TYR A 404 7.57 -8.14 5.49
C TYR A 404 6.94 -7.65 4.17
N GLY A 405 7.28 -8.27 3.04
CA GLY A 405 6.75 -7.94 1.73
C GLY A 405 7.23 -6.57 1.23
N ASN A 406 8.47 -6.22 1.56
CA ASN A 406 9.18 -5.05 1.07
C ASN A 406 10.19 -5.38 -0.05
N SER A 407 10.14 -6.61 -0.58
CA SER A 407 11.08 -7.14 -1.58
C SER A 407 12.52 -7.29 -1.08
N PHE A 408 12.76 -7.39 0.23
CA PHE A 408 14.10 -7.57 0.79
C PHE A 408 14.78 -8.83 0.26
N LEU A 409 14.15 -10.01 0.36
CA LEU A 409 14.77 -11.26 -0.12
C LEU A 409 14.98 -11.26 -1.64
N LYS A 410 14.11 -10.59 -2.40
CA LYS A 410 14.31 -10.38 -3.84
C LYS A 410 15.50 -9.47 -4.13
N ALA A 411 15.66 -8.38 -3.38
CA ALA A 411 16.81 -7.48 -3.50
C ALA A 411 18.13 -8.21 -3.15
N VAL A 412 18.11 -9.08 -2.13
CA VAL A 412 19.25 -9.96 -1.78
C VAL A 412 19.61 -10.90 -2.94
N PHE A 413 18.61 -11.52 -3.58
CA PHE A 413 18.81 -12.36 -4.75
C PHE A 413 19.41 -11.60 -5.95
N ASP A 414 18.93 -10.37 -6.17
CA ASP A 414 19.39 -9.48 -7.24
C ASP A 414 20.81 -8.97 -7.00
N ALA A 415 21.18 -8.71 -5.74
CA ALA A 415 22.55 -8.41 -5.35
C ALA A 415 23.51 -9.60 -5.58
N GLY A 416 22.99 -10.82 -5.77
CA GLY A 416 23.75 -12.00 -6.20
C GLY A 416 23.90 -13.10 -5.15
N ALA A 417 23.24 -13.01 -3.98
CA ALA A 417 23.18 -14.11 -3.01
C ALA A 417 22.14 -15.14 -3.47
N LYS A 418 22.56 -16.09 -4.31
CA LYS A 418 21.64 -17.09 -4.92
C LYS A 418 21.13 -18.14 -3.94
N ASP A 419 21.80 -18.32 -2.81
CA ASP A 419 21.40 -19.22 -1.73
C ASP A 419 20.16 -18.73 -0.95
N VAL A 420 19.69 -17.50 -1.18
CA VAL A 420 18.39 -17.03 -0.68
C VAL A 420 17.21 -17.72 -1.39
N SER A 421 17.39 -18.21 -2.62
CA SER A 421 16.36 -18.93 -3.38
C SER A 421 16.24 -20.39 -2.90
N LYS A 422 15.00 -20.91 -2.83
CA LYS A 422 14.77 -22.33 -2.48
C LYS A 422 15.38 -23.32 -3.48
N ASN A 423 15.47 -22.95 -4.77
CA ASN A 423 16.02 -23.81 -5.81
C ASN A 423 17.47 -23.46 -6.21
N GLY A 424 17.99 -22.32 -5.72
CA GLY A 424 19.35 -21.84 -6.01
C GLY A 424 19.57 -21.35 -7.43
N ILE A 425 18.52 -21.27 -8.26
CA ILE A 425 18.57 -20.92 -9.69
C ILE A 425 17.81 -19.61 -9.93
N ASP A 426 16.53 -19.57 -9.58
CA ASP A 426 15.61 -18.46 -9.81
C ASP A 426 14.65 -18.26 -8.62
N GLU A 427 13.81 -17.24 -8.71
CA GLU A 427 12.89 -16.84 -7.64
C GLU A 427 11.51 -17.50 -7.69
N LYS A 428 11.28 -18.43 -8.65
CA LYS A 428 9.93 -18.96 -8.94
C LYS A 428 9.37 -19.84 -7.81
N ASP A 429 10.24 -20.55 -7.11
CA ASP A 429 9.88 -21.40 -5.97
C ASP A 429 9.85 -20.61 -4.64
N GLY A 430 10.12 -19.30 -4.69
CA GLY A 430 10.25 -18.43 -3.53
C GLY A 430 11.62 -18.52 -2.85
N PHE A 431 11.69 -17.99 -1.62
CA PHE A 431 12.93 -17.84 -0.86
C PHE A 431 12.97 -18.74 0.38
N ILE A 432 14.17 -19.01 0.91
CA ILE A 432 14.37 -19.92 2.05
C ILE A 432 13.67 -19.46 3.33
N PHE A 433 13.40 -18.16 3.44
CA PHE A 433 12.58 -17.58 4.49
C PHE A 433 11.23 -17.19 3.92
N PRO A 434 10.11 -17.52 4.60
CA PRO A 434 8.78 -17.17 4.13
C PRO A 434 8.54 -15.68 4.25
N SER A 435 7.69 -15.14 3.36
CA SER A 435 7.07 -13.84 3.64
C SER A 435 5.99 -13.97 4.71
N TYR A 436 5.64 -12.86 5.37
CA TYR A 436 4.53 -12.84 6.32
C TYR A 436 3.20 -13.27 5.69
N VAL A 437 3.02 -13.09 4.38
CA VAL A 437 1.82 -13.61 3.70
C VAL A 437 1.94 -15.10 3.43
N GLU A 438 3.13 -15.61 3.08
CA GLU A 438 3.34 -17.01 2.74
C GLU A 438 2.86 -17.94 3.87
N ASP A 439 3.28 -17.62 5.09
CA ASP A 439 3.11 -18.53 6.23
C ASP A 439 2.16 -18.02 7.32
N LEU A 440 1.82 -16.73 7.35
CA LEU A 440 0.95 -16.16 8.37
C LEU A 440 -0.37 -15.66 7.75
N MET A 441 -0.34 -14.53 7.05
CA MET A 441 -1.58 -13.88 6.61
C MET A 441 -2.31 -14.61 5.49
N GLY A 442 -1.62 -15.29 4.59
CA GLY A 442 -2.25 -16.09 3.55
C GLY A 442 -3.11 -17.19 4.17
N PRO A 443 -2.53 -18.13 4.92
CA PRO A 443 -3.26 -19.22 5.56
C PRO A 443 -4.30 -18.75 6.59
N GLU A 444 -3.96 -17.77 7.44
CA GLU A 444 -4.79 -17.42 8.61
C GLU A 444 -5.77 -16.26 8.36
N LEU A 445 -5.65 -15.53 7.24
CA LEU A 445 -6.55 -14.42 6.92
C LEU A 445 -7.12 -14.54 5.51
N PHE A 446 -6.28 -14.43 4.48
CA PHE A 446 -6.76 -14.35 3.10
C PHE A 446 -7.47 -15.61 2.65
N ASP A 447 -7.00 -16.78 3.08
CA ASP A 447 -7.62 -18.03 2.66
C ASP A 447 -9.06 -18.17 3.20
N TYR A 448 -9.39 -17.47 4.29
CA TYR A 448 -10.73 -17.33 4.86
C TYR A 448 -11.49 -16.09 4.37
N GLY A 449 -10.89 -15.27 3.51
CA GLY A 449 -11.46 -14.02 2.99
C GLY A 449 -11.26 -12.79 3.88
N TYR A 450 -10.57 -12.90 5.02
CA TYR A 450 -10.25 -11.75 5.86
C TYR A 450 -9.21 -10.87 5.18
N GLY A 451 -9.44 -9.57 5.18
CA GLY A 451 -8.52 -8.60 4.62
C GLY A 451 -8.97 -7.17 4.93
N PRO A 452 -8.21 -6.15 4.52
CA PRO A 452 -8.44 -4.78 4.93
C PRO A 452 -9.81 -4.30 4.48
N PHE A 453 -10.58 -3.78 5.42
CA PHE A 453 -11.85 -3.14 5.20
C PHE A 453 -11.83 -1.79 5.90
N ARG A 454 -11.89 -0.71 5.12
CA ARG A 454 -11.72 0.66 5.62
C ARG A 454 -12.85 1.55 5.17
N TRP A 455 -13.06 2.61 5.93
CA TRP A 455 -14.05 3.63 5.61
C TRP A 455 -13.62 5.02 6.03
N VAL A 456 -14.21 6.01 5.38
CA VAL A 456 -14.02 7.44 5.67
C VAL A 456 -15.40 8.07 5.83
N CYS A 457 -15.63 8.71 6.97
CA CYS A 457 -16.82 9.52 7.22
C CYS A 457 -16.69 10.85 6.47
N LEU A 458 -17.40 10.98 5.35
CA LEU A 458 -17.26 12.11 4.43
C LEU A 458 -17.80 13.43 5.01
N SER A 459 -18.54 13.36 6.13
CA SER A 459 -18.93 14.53 6.92
C SER A 459 -17.75 15.23 7.62
N GLY A 460 -16.61 14.54 7.78
CA GLY A 460 -15.47 15.02 8.57
C GLY A 460 -15.71 15.05 10.09
N LYS A 461 -16.85 14.53 10.57
CA LYS A 461 -17.24 14.59 11.99
C LYS A 461 -16.69 13.41 12.79
N PRO A 462 -15.95 13.64 13.90
CA PRO A 462 -15.49 12.56 14.77
C PRO A 462 -16.64 11.71 15.36
N GLU A 463 -17.82 12.30 15.55
CA GLU A 463 -18.99 11.60 16.09
C GLU A 463 -19.54 10.55 15.11
N ASP A 464 -19.39 10.78 13.80
CA ASP A 464 -19.76 9.77 12.79
C ASP A 464 -18.78 8.60 12.82
N LEU A 465 -17.50 8.86 13.11
CA LEU A 465 -16.50 7.80 13.29
C LEU A 465 -16.79 6.97 14.55
N ASP A 466 -17.16 7.61 15.66
CA ASP A 466 -17.57 6.91 16.89
C ASP A 466 -18.78 5.99 16.66
N LYS A 467 -19.78 6.47 15.91
CA LYS A 467 -20.98 5.71 15.58
C LYS A 467 -20.66 4.55 14.64
N THR A 468 -19.81 4.76 13.65
CA THR A 468 -19.40 3.70 12.72
C THR A 468 -18.52 2.65 13.40
N ASP A 469 -17.63 3.04 14.31
CA ASP A 469 -16.87 2.10 15.17
C ASP A 469 -17.83 1.22 15.99
N ALA A 470 -18.83 1.82 16.65
CA ALA A 470 -19.83 1.08 17.43
C ALA A 470 -20.69 0.14 16.56
N ALA A 471 -21.10 0.60 15.38
CA ALA A 471 -21.90 -0.19 14.44
C ALA A 471 -21.09 -1.36 13.86
N ALA A 472 -19.83 -1.15 13.45
CA ALA A 472 -18.96 -2.22 12.99
C ALA A 472 -18.76 -3.27 14.08
N MET A 473 -18.47 -2.84 15.31
CA MET A 473 -18.34 -3.72 16.48
C MET A 473 -19.60 -4.56 16.73
N SER A 474 -20.79 -3.98 16.52
CA SER A 474 -22.06 -4.70 16.70
C SER A 474 -22.34 -5.80 15.66
N CYS A 475 -21.67 -5.73 14.50
CA CYS A 475 -21.79 -6.72 13.43
C CYS A 475 -20.79 -7.88 13.58
N ILE A 476 -19.79 -7.78 14.45
CA ILE A 476 -18.73 -8.77 14.60
C ILE A 476 -19.05 -9.68 15.79
N ASN A 477 -19.11 -10.99 15.55
CA ASN A 477 -19.21 -12.00 16.60
C ASN A 477 -17.81 -12.45 17.05
N PRO A 478 -17.30 -12.00 18.22
CA PRO A 478 -15.96 -12.34 18.67
C PRO A 478 -15.77 -13.83 19.02
N ASP A 479 -16.85 -14.59 19.17
CA ASP A 479 -16.79 -16.02 19.50
C ASP A 479 -16.79 -16.93 18.26
N ARG A 480 -16.93 -16.37 17.05
CA ARG A 480 -16.99 -17.14 15.79
C ARG A 480 -15.62 -17.67 15.37
N ARG A 481 -14.61 -16.78 15.28
CA ARG A 481 -13.22 -17.10 14.93
C ARG A 481 -12.24 -16.17 15.65
N GLY A 482 -10.98 -16.57 15.76
CA GLY A 482 -9.92 -15.75 16.37
C GLY A 482 -9.75 -14.40 15.66
N GLN A 483 -9.89 -14.40 14.33
CA GLN A 483 -9.85 -13.19 13.50
C GLN A 483 -10.98 -12.21 13.87
N ASP A 484 -12.20 -12.70 14.09
CA ASP A 484 -13.32 -11.83 14.50
C ASP A 484 -13.06 -11.21 15.87
N ARG A 485 -12.58 -12.02 16.81
CA ARG A 485 -12.23 -11.56 18.16
C ARG A 485 -11.18 -10.46 18.13
N ASP A 486 -10.10 -10.67 17.39
CA ASP A 486 -9.00 -9.71 17.32
C ASP A 486 -9.48 -8.39 16.68
N ASN A 487 -10.32 -8.46 15.65
CA ASN A 487 -10.88 -7.28 14.98
C ASN A 487 -11.94 -6.55 15.81
N TYR A 488 -12.73 -7.28 16.61
CA TYR A 488 -13.65 -6.70 17.60
C TYR A 488 -12.89 -5.87 18.64
N TYR A 489 -11.81 -6.42 19.21
CA TYR A 489 -11.01 -5.70 20.19
C TYR A 489 -10.23 -4.53 19.58
N TRP A 490 -9.74 -4.70 18.35
CA TRP A 490 -9.12 -3.63 17.59
C TRP A 490 -10.06 -2.42 17.45
N VAL A 491 -11.28 -2.61 16.91
CA VAL A 491 -12.20 -1.48 16.70
C VAL A 491 -12.65 -0.85 18.02
N ARG A 492 -12.85 -1.65 19.07
CA ARG A 492 -13.18 -1.17 20.42
C ARG A 492 -12.12 -0.21 20.97
N ASP A 493 -10.84 -0.51 20.75
CA ASP A 493 -9.72 0.23 21.33
C ASP A 493 -9.08 1.23 20.37
N ALA A 494 -9.46 1.26 19.10
CA ALA A 494 -8.87 2.13 18.08
C ALA A 494 -8.91 3.61 18.46
N LYS A 495 -10.01 4.08 19.06
CA LYS A 495 -10.15 5.46 19.56
C LYS A 495 -9.12 5.82 20.65
N LYS A 496 -8.81 4.88 21.55
CA LYS A 496 -7.83 5.08 22.64
C LYS A 496 -6.42 5.30 22.10
N ASN A 497 -6.12 4.67 20.97
CA ASN A 497 -4.81 4.74 20.31
C ASN A 497 -4.59 6.00 19.47
N LYS A 498 -5.62 6.83 19.23
CA LYS A 498 -5.53 8.12 18.52
C LYS A 498 -4.80 8.05 17.17
N LEU A 499 -5.14 7.04 16.36
CA LEU A 499 -4.44 6.76 15.09
C LEU A 499 -4.96 7.55 13.87
N VAL A 500 -5.97 8.40 14.06
CA VAL A 500 -6.59 9.16 12.97
C VAL A 500 -5.69 10.33 12.58
N VAL A 501 -5.38 10.44 11.29
CA VAL A 501 -4.64 11.54 10.68
C VAL A 501 -5.37 11.95 9.40
N GLY A 502 -5.61 13.25 9.21
CA GLY A 502 -6.44 13.77 8.13
C GLY A 502 -7.93 13.47 8.35
N THR A 503 -8.58 12.87 7.36
CA THR A 503 -10.01 12.54 7.40
C THR A 503 -10.38 11.53 8.50
N GLN A 504 -11.64 11.60 8.94
CA GLN A 504 -12.19 10.70 9.95
C GLN A 504 -12.38 9.30 9.35
N ALA A 505 -11.40 8.44 9.58
CA ALA A 505 -11.30 7.14 8.94
C ALA A 505 -10.98 6.02 9.94
N ARG A 506 -11.42 4.80 9.60
CA ARG A 506 -11.10 3.57 10.33
C ARG A 506 -10.82 2.44 9.36
N ILE A 507 -10.10 1.43 9.86
CA ILE A 507 -9.84 0.17 9.21
C ILE A 507 -9.98 -0.97 10.21
N LEU A 508 -10.36 -2.15 9.73
CA LEU A 508 -10.25 -3.44 10.40
C LEU A 508 -10.17 -4.54 9.32
N TYR A 509 -10.07 -5.81 9.70
CA TYR A 509 -10.15 -6.96 8.79
C TYR A 509 -11.46 -7.71 8.99
N GLN A 510 -12.14 -8.04 7.90
CA GLN A 510 -13.34 -8.89 7.90
C GLN A 510 -13.41 -9.75 6.64
N ASP A 511 -14.13 -10.87 6.76
CA ASP A 511 -14.49 -11.78 5.67
C ASP A 511 -15.66 -11.25 4.83
N ALA A 512 -16.09 -12.02 3.83
CA ALA A 512 -17.09 -11.58 2.85
C ALA A 512 -18.41 -11.14 3.50
N GLU A 513 -18.92 -11.94 4.43
CA GLU A 513 -20.18 -11.67 5.14
C GLU A 513 -20.03 -10.50 6.11
N GLY A 514 -18.95 -10.45 6.90
CA GLY A 514 -18.68 -9.35 7.81
C GLY A 514 -18.58 -8.01 7.09
N ARG A 515 -17.86 -7.94 5.95
CA ARG A 515 -17.78 -6.73 5.13
C ARG A 515 -19.14 -6.31 4.59
N ARG A 516 -19.93 -7.26 4.07
CA ARG A 516 -21.29 -7.00 3.56
C ARG A 516 -22.17 -6.42 4.66
N ASP A 517 -22.20 -7.05 5.82
CA ASP A 517 -23.13 -6.71 6.89
C ASP A 517 -22.79 -5.36 7.53
N ILE A 518 -21.50 -5.06 7.72
CA ILE A 518 -21.04 -3.74 8.16
C ILE A 518 -21.39 -2.65 7.14
N ALA A 519 -21.14 -2.88 5.84
CA ALA A 519 -21.46 -1.89 4.80
C ALA A 519 -22.97 -1.63 4.71
N LEU A 520 -23.81 -2.67 4.78
CA LEU A 520 -25.27 -2.53 4.83
C LEU A 520 -25.70 -1.75 6.06
N LYS A 521 -25.09 -2.02 7.22
CA LYS A 521 -25.40 -1.29 8.45
C LYS A 521 -25.06 0.19 8.33
N PHE A 522 -23.89 0.53 7.78
CA PHE A 522 -23.52 1.92 7.54
C PHE A 522 -24.46 2.61 6.56
N ASN A 523 -24.81 1.95 5.45
CA ASN A 523 -25.73 2.53 4.46
C ASN A 523 -27.14 2.76 5.05
N GLU A 524 -27.61 1.86 5.92
CA GLU A 524 -28.84 2.06 6.70
C GLU A 524 -28.74 3.30 7.60
N MET A 525 -27.61 3.49 8.29
CA MET A 525 -27.39 4.65 9.16
C MET A 525 -27.35 5.97 8.39
N VAL A 526 -26.75 5.99 7.18
CA VAL A 526 -26.79 7.14 6.27
C VAL A 526 -28.24 7.45 5.87
N ARG A 527 -29.02 6.43 5.48
CA ARG A 527 -30.44 6.56 5.11
C ARG A 527 -31.28 7.17 6.23
N LYS A 528 -31.00 6.80 7.48
CA LYS A 528 -31.70 7.32 8.67
C LYS A 528 -31.21 8.69 9.13
N GLY A 529 -30.14 9.23 8.53
CA GLY A 529 -29.52 10.48 8.93
C GLY A 529 -28.77 10.39 10.27
N GLU A 530 -28.41 9.18 10.71
CA GLU A 530 -27.65 8.96 11.95
C GLU A 530 -26.18 9.38 11.78
N ILE A 531 -25.64 9.25 10.57
CA ILE A 531 -24.31 9.68 10.12
C ILE A 531 -24.39 10.31 8.72
N GLY A 532 -23.38 11.09 8.32
CA GLY A 532 -23.24 11.54 6.93
C GLY A 532 -22.76 10.42 5.98
N PRO A 533 -22.68 10.70 4.66
CA PRO A 533 -22.19 9.72 3.68
C PRO A 533 -20.82 9.13 4.05
N VAL A 534 -20.59 7.89 3.64
CA VAL A 534 -19.35 7.15 3.95
C VAL A 534 -18.70 6.67 2.65
N MET A 535 -17.39 6.88 2.52
CA MET A 535 -16.61 6.23 1.47
C MET A 535 -16.02 4.95 2.03
N MET A 536 -16.49 3.81 1.55
CA MET A 536 -15.91 2.49 1.83
C MET A 536 -14.80 2.17 0.85
N GLY A 537 -13.81 1.39 1.28
CA GLY A 537 -12.78 0.87 0.41
C GLY A 537 -11.87 -0.10 1.12
N ARG A 538 -10.67 -0.29 0.56
CA ARG A 538 -9.63 -1.14 1.14
C ARG A 538 -8.25 -0.79 0.60
N ASP A 539 -7.23 -1.41 1.20
CA ASP A 539 -5.94 -1.52 0.53
C ASP A 539 -6.03 -2.45 -0.68
N HIS A 540 -5.02 -2.42 -1.55
CA HIS A 540 -4.89 -3.45 -2.58
C HIS A 540 -4.30 -4.75 -1.99
N HIS A 541 -3.63 -4.66 -0.84
CA HIS A 541 -3.19 -5.80 -0.02
C HIS A 541 -4.38 -6.59 0.56
N ASP A 542 -5.07 -7.34 -0.30
CA ASP A 542 -6.29 -8.07 0.03
C ASP A 542 -6.37 -9.41 -0.72
N VAL A 543 -7.29 -10.27 -0.28
CA VAL A 543 -7.49 -11.65 -0.75
C VAL A 543 -7.57 -11.79 -2.28
N SER A 544 -8.26 -10.88 -2.96
CA SER A 544 -8.50 -10.91 -4.41
C SER A 544 -7.78 -9.80 -5.19
N GLY A 545 -7.45 -8.72 -4.49
CA GLY A 545 -7.04 -7.46 -5.13
C GLY A 545 -5.70 -7.54 -5.83
N THR A 546 -4.80 -8.44 -5.42
CA THR A 546 -3.40 -8.39 -5.85
C THR A 546 -2.84 -9.75 -6.20
N ASP A 547 -2.22 -9.84 -7.37
CA ASP A 547 -1.28 -10.89 -7.73
C ASP A 547 0.15 -10.37 -7.52
N SER A 548 0.87 -11.00 -6.59
CA SER A 548 2.22 -10.61 -6.18
C SER A 548 2.96 -11.84 -5.61
N PRO A 549 3.80 -12.52 -6.41
CA PRO A 549 4.42 -13.79 -6.02
C PRO A 549 5.37 -13.64 -4.82
N PHE A 550 5.84 -12.43 -4.55
CA PHE A 550 6.72 -12.12 -3.40
C PHE A 550 5.96 -11.67 -2.16
N ARG A 551 4.63 -11.55 -2.23
CA ARG A 551 3.79 -11.08 -1.12
C ARG A 551 2.39 -11.68 -1.17
N GLU A 552 1.39 -11.00 -1.71
CA GLU A 552 -0.03 -11.38 -1.60
C GLU A 552 -0.37 -12.79 -2.10
N THR A 553 0.33 -13.28 -3.12
CA THR A 553 0.14 -14.62 -3.70
C THR A 553 1.34 -15.53 -3.45
N SER A 554 2.20 -15.19 -2.50
CA SER A 554 3.35 -16.04 -2.13
C SER A 554 2.94 -17.39 -1.54
N ASN A 555 1.76 -17.50 -0.93
CA ASN A 555 1.21 -18.78 -0.43
C ASN A 555 0.51 -19.62 -1.52
N ILE A 556 0.55 -19.22 -2.78
CA ILE A 556 -0.03 -19.97 -3.91
C ILE A 556 1.05 -20.85 -4.53
N LYS A 557 0.87 -22.16 -4.43
CA LYS A 557 1.92 -23.16 -4.71
C LYS A 557 1.64 -24.06 -5.92
N ASP A 558 0.58 -23.78 -6.67
CA ASP A 558 0.23 -24.54 -7.88
C ASP A 558 0.97 -24.09 -9.14
N GLY A 559 1.84 -23.07 -9.03
CA GLY A 559 2.58 -22.45 -10.13
C GLY A 559 1.85 -21.26 -10.77
N SER A 560 0.61 -20.97 -10.37
CA SER A 560 -0.15 -19.82 -10.89
C SER A 560 0.22 -18.49 -10.22
N ASN A 561 1.08 -18.48 -9.21
CA ASN A 561 1.50 -17.29 -8.46
C ASN A 561 2.12 -16.19 -9.33
N VAL A 562 2.62 -16.53 -10.53
CA VAL A 562 3.19 -15.61 -11.52
C VAL A 562 2.16 -14.99 -12.47
N MET A 563 0.89 -15.43 -12.38
CA MET A 563 -0.20 -14.92 -13.22
C MET A 563 -0.86 -13.69 -12.58
N ALA A 564 -1.46 -12.82 -13.40
CA ALA A 564 -2.16 -11.60 -12.97
C ALA A 564 -3.69 -11.67 -13.15
N ASP A 565 -4.24 -12.85 -13.43
CA ASP A 565 -5.66 -13.03 -13.74
C ASP A 565 -6.58 -12.62 -12.58
N MET A 566 -6.19 -12.89 -11.34
CA MET A 566 -7.04 -12.67 -10.17
C MET A 566 -7.26 -11.16 -9.94
N ALA A 567 -6.18 -10.37 -9.96
CA ALA A 567 -6.26 -8.93 -9.78
C ALA A 567 -7.06 -8.25 -10.92
N VAL A 568 -6.84 -8.68 -12.16
CA VAL A 568 -7.58 -8.15 -13.34
C VAL A 568 -9.06 -8.51 -13.26
N GLN A 569 -9.40 -9.76 -12.91
CA GLN A 569 -10.79 -10.19 -12.73
C GLN A 569 -11.45 -9.46 -11.55
N CYS A 570 -10.73 -9.26 -10.45
CA CYS A 570 -11.23 -8.49 -9.31
C CYS A 570 -11.63 -7.07 -9.75
N TYR A 571 -10.73 -6.36 -10.43
CA TYR A 571 -10.98 -5.01 -10.98
C TYR A 571 -12.18 -4.98 -11.93
N ALA A 572 -12.21 -5.85 -12.94
CA ALA A 572 -13.28 -5.89 -13.93
C ALA A 572 -14.63 -6.28 -13.31
N GLY A 573 -14.63 -7.25 -12.40
CA GLY A 573 -15.84 -7.71 -11.75
C GLY A 573 -16.39 -6.72 -10.71
N ASN A 574 -15.53 -5.93 -10.06
CA ASN A 574 -15.95 -4.79 -9.23
C ASN A 574 -16.59 -3.70 -10.08
N ALA A 575 -15.99 -3.39 -11.24
CA ALA A 575 -16.55 -2.42 -12.18
C ALA A 575 -17.94 -2.85 -12.68
N ALA A 576 -18.09 -4.13 -13.04
CA ALA A 576 -19.36 -4.70 -13.51
C ALA A 576 -20.47 -4.74 -12.44
N ARG A 577 -20.11 -4.60 -11.15
CA ARG A 577 -21.04 -4.70 -10.01
C ARG A 577 -21.31 -3.38 -9.30
N GLY A 578 -20.81 -2.27 -9.84
CA GLY A 578 -21.22 -0.93 -9.46
C GLY A 578 -20.45 -0.28 -8.30
N MET A 579 -19.21 -0.70 -8.06
CA MET A 579 -18.31 0.10 -7.22
C MET A 579 -18.20 1.54 -7.75
N SER A 580 -18.20 2.55 -6.87
CA SER A 580 -18.14 3.96 -7.28
C SER A 580 -16.80 4.34 -7.93
N LEU A 581 -15.72 3.70 -7.49
CA LEU A 581 -14.34 3.83 -7.97
C LEU A 581 -13.74 2.44 -8.11
N VAL A 582 -13.01 2.19 -9.20
CA VAL A 582 -12.17 1.00 -9.37
C VAL A 582 -10.79 1.40 -9.85
N ALA A 583 -9.76 0.71 -9.36
CA ALA A 583 -8.38 0.99 -9.70
C ALA A 583 -7.62 -0.31 -10.01
N LEU A 584 -6.77 -0.29 -11.04
CA LEU A 584 -5.81 -1.35 -11.35
C LEU A 584 -4.42 -0.75 -11.54
N HIS A 585 -3.48 -1.16 -10.70
CA HIS A 585 -2.13 -0.62 -10.67
C HIS A 585 -1.09 -1.69 -10.98
N ASN A 586 0.08 -1.22 -11.38
CA ASN A 586 1.28 -2.01 -11.50
C ASN A 586 2.23 -1.72 -10.33
N GLY A 587 2.73 -2.78 -9.71
CA GLY A 587 3.87 -2.77 -8.81
C GLY A 587 3.59 -2.37 -7.37
N GLY A 588 2.34 -2.20 -6.96
CA GLY A 588 2.00 -1.81 -5.59
C GLY A 588 2.60 -2.74 -4.55
N GLY A 589 3.33 -2.17 -3.60
CA GLY A 589 3.97 -2.91 -2.52
C GLY A 589 5.37 -3.40 -2.85
N VAL A 590 5.50 -4.28 -3.84
CA VAL A 590 6.76 -4.97 -4.15
C VAL A 590 7.60 -4.31 -5.24
N GLY A 591 7.02 -3.39 -6.02
CA GLY A 591 7.69 -2.64 -7.08
C GLY A 591 7.20 -2.91 -8.50
N ILE A 592 7.50 -2.01 -9.44
CA ILE A 592 7.13 -2.11 -10.87
C ILE A 592 7.54 -3.48 -11.45
N GLY A 593 6.63 -4.08 -12.23
CA GLY A 593 6.83 -5.37 -12.89
C GLY A 593 6.78 -6.59 -11.96
N LYS A 594 6.56 -6.39 -10.66
CA LYS A 594 6.56 -7.47 -9.65
C LYS A 594 5.17 -7.81 -9.10
N SER A 595 4.16 -6.99 -9.40
CA SER A 595 2.78 -7.26 -8.99
C SER A 595 1.76 -6.51 -9.85
N ILE A 596 0.55 -7.05 -9.96
CA ILE A 596 -0.61 -6.31 -10.46
C ILE A 596 -1.63 -6.25 -9.31
N ASN A 597 -2.07 -5.05 -8.97
CA ASN A 597 -2.81 -4.79 -7.73
C ASN A 597 -3.97 -3.83 -7.94
N GLY A 598 -5.17 -4.21 -7.52
CA GLY A 598 -6.40 -3.46 -7.69
C GLY A 598 -7.16 -3.21 -6.39
N GLY A 599 -7.94 -2.14 -6.42
CA GLY A 599 -8.74 -1.65 -5.30
C GLY A 599 -10.05 -1.04 -5.76
N PHE A 600 -10.86 -0.66 -4.78
CA PHE A 600 -12.15 -0.04 -5.04
C PHE A 600 -12.47 1.04 -4.00
N GLY A 601 -13.41 1.89 -4.39
CA GLY A 601 -14.13 2.78 -3.50
C GLY A 601 -15.63 2.67 -3.73
N LEU A 602 -16.43 2.66 -2.66
CA LEU A 602 -17.88 2.59 -2.72
C LEU A 602 -18.49 3.66 -1.81
N VAL A 603 -19.22 4.59 -2.41
CA VAL A 603 -19.90 5.67 -1.68
C VAL A 603 -21.25 5.16 -1.17
N LEU A 604 -21.42 5.20 0.14
CA LEU A 604 -22.67 4.89 0.82
C LEU A 604 -23.50 6.16 0.91
N ASP A 605 -24.53 6.23 0.06
CA ASP A 605 -25.44 7.36 -0.09
C ASP A 605 -26.79 7.16 0.63
N GLY A 606 -26.97 6.01 1.28
CA GLY A 606 -28.21 5.62 1.94
C GLY A 606 -29.27 5.06 1.00
N SER A 607 -29.03 4.96 -0.31
CA SER A 607 -30.01 4.41 -1.25
C SER A 607 -30.11 2.89 -1.18
N GLU A 608 -31.28 2.33 -1.51
CA GLU A 608 -31.46 0.88 -1.66
C GLU A 608 -30.68 0.32 -2.86
N ARG A 609 -30.43 1.15 -3.88
CA ARG A 609 -29.55 0.80 -5.00
C ARG A 609 -28.15 0.40 -4.51
N VAL A 610 -27.59 1.15 -3.55
CA VAL A 610 -26.29 0.83 -2.96
C VAL A 610 -26.35 -0.45 -2.11
N ASP A 611 -27.48 -0.79 -1.48
CA ASP A 611 -27.62 -2.08 -0.80
C ASP A 611 -27.46 -3.27 -1.76
N GLU A 612 -28.02 -3.18 -2.96
CA GLU A 612 -27.87 -4.23 -3.99
C GLU A 612 -26.44 -4.32 -4.54
N ILE A 613 -25.76 -3.17 -4.68
CA ILE A 613 -24.32 -3.14 -5.00
C ILE A 613 -23.51 -3.81 -3.89
N ILE A 614 -23.77 -3.50 -2.61
CA ILE A 614 -23.05 -4.10 -1.48
C ILE A 614 -23.23 -5.64 -1.49
N LYS A 615 -24.46 -6.13 -1.60
CA LYS A 615 -24.76 -7.57 -1.59
C LYS A 615 -24.07 -8.35 -2.73
N SER A 616 -23.81 -7.69 -3.86
CA SER A 616 -23.18 -8.28 -5.04
C SER A 616 -21.66 -8.08 -5.07
N ALA A 617 -21.22 -6.82 -5.04
CA ALA A 617 -19.84 -6.42 -5.29
C ALA A 617 -18.90 -6.82 -4.14
N ILE A 618 -19.31 -6.64 -2.87
CA ILE A 618 -18.46 -7.00 -1.72
C ILE A 618 -18.24 -8.52 -1.65
N MET A 619 -19.28 -9.31 -1.95
CA MET A 619 -19.16 -10.76 -2.02
C MET A 619 -18.18 -11.18 -3.13
N TRP A 620 -18.24 -10.54 -4.30
CA TRP A 620 -17.30 -10.79 -5.40
C TRP A 620 -15.86 -10.40 -5.05
N ASP A 621 -15.66 -9.20 -4.49
CA ASP A 621 -14.37 -8.64 -4.13
C ASP A 621 -13.60 -9.53 -3.15
N VAL A 622 -14.30 -10.32 -2.33
CA VAL A 622 -13.69 -11.29 -1.40
C VAL A 622 -13.66 -12.71 -1.98
N MET A 623 -14.81 -13.23 -2.41
CA MET A 623 -14.92 -14.64 -2.80
C MET A 623 -14.22 -14.96 -4.12
N GLY A 624 -13.95 -13.98 -4.98
CA GLY A 624 -13.14 -14.18 -6.19
C GLY A 624 -11.72 -14.67 -5.88
N GLY A 625 -11.07 -14.05 -4.90
CA GLY A 625 -9.73 -14.43 -4.43
C GLY A 625 -9.75 -15.72 -3.62
N VAL A 626 -10.75 -15.91 -2.75
CA VAL A 626 -10.93 -17.20 -2.04
C VAL A 626 -11.10 -18.33 -3.04
N ALA A 627 -11.92 -18.16 -4.09
CA ALA A 627 -12.11 -19.17 -5.13
C ALA A 627 -10.81 -19.52 -5.86
N ARG A 628 -9.98 -18.52 -6.19
CA ARG A 628 -8.66 -18.72 -6.80
C ARG A 628 -7.72 -19.46 -5.85
N ARG A 629 -7.62 -19.04 -4.58
CA ARG A 629 -6.78 -19.69 -3.56
C ARG A 629 -7.21 -21.13 -3.30
N ASN A 630 -8.51 -21.37 -3.27
CA ASN A 630 -9.09 -22.72 -3.26
C ASN A 630 -8.62 -23.53 -4.46
N TRP A 631 -8.68 -22.99 -5.68
CA TRP A 631 -8.22 -23.69 -6.89
C TRP A 631 -6.73 -24.04 -6.84
N ALA A 632 -5.93 -23.16 -6.26
CA ALA A 632 -4.51 -23.39 -5.96
C ALA A 632 -4.25 -24.43 -4.85
N ARG A 633 -5.31 -25.00 -4.28
CA ARG A 633 -5.33 -26.03 -3.23
C ARG A 633 -4.91 -25.54 -1.84
N ASN A 634 -5.15 -24.27 -1.53
CA ASN A 634 -5.01 -23.78 -0.16
C ASN A 634 -6.11 -24.37 0.73
N GLU A 635 -5.72 -25.08 1.80
CA GLU A 635 -6.63 -25.90 2.63
C GLU A 635 -7.80 -25.09 3.23
N ASN A 636 -7.50 -23.92 3.79
CA ASN A 636 -8.48 -23.06 4.43
C ASN A 636 -9.44 -22.43 3.41
N SER A 637 -8.97 -22.12 2.20
CA SER A 637 -9.82 -21.65 1.10
C SER A 637 -10.72 -22.74 0.53
N ILE A 638 -10.27 -24.00 0.48
CA ILE A 638 -11.13 -25.13 0.12
C ILE A 638 -12.30 -25.20 1.10
N THR A 639 -12.02 -25.12 2.40
CA THR A 639 -13.06 -25.14 3.44
C THR A 639 -14.05 -23.99 3.27
N THR A 640 -13.54 -22.76 3.05
CA THR A 640 -14.39 -21.57 2.87
C THR A 640 -15.21 -21.65 1.56
N SER A 641 -14.67 -22.24 0.50
CA SER A 641 -15.39 -22.46 -0.76
C SER A 641 -16.48 -23.54 -0.64
N ILE A 642 -16.26 -24.58 0.18
CA ILE A 642 -17.28 -25.57 0.52
C ILE A 642 -18.45 -24.90 1.26
N GLU A 643 -18.16 -24.04 2.25
CA GLU A 643 -19.17 -23.28 3.00
C GLU A 643 -19.96 -22.37 2.06
N TYR A 644 -19.27 -21.64 1.17
CA TYR A 644 -19.92 -20.79 0.17
C TYR A 644 -20.89 -21.58 -0.72
N ASN A 645 -20.46 -22.72 -1.28
CA ASN A 645 -21.31 -23.55 -2.15
C ASN A 645 -22.52 -24.15 -1.42
N LYS A 646 -22.46 -24.32 -0.09
CA LYS A 646 -23.60 -24.77 0.73
C LYS A 646 -24.58 -23.62 1.01
N ASN A 647 -24.07 -22.42 1.29
CA ASN A 647 -24.87 -21.31 1.80
C ASN A 647 -25.42 -20.39 0.69
N TYR A 648 -24.83 -20.38 -0.51
CA TYR A 648 -25.18 -19.46 -1.59
C TYR A 648 -25.67 -20.19 -2.86
N SER A 649 -26.99 -20.36 -2.99
CA SER A 649 -27.60 -21.13 -4.09
C SER A 649 -27.50 -20.52 -5.50
N LYS A 650 -27.25 -19.20 -5.60
CA LYS A 650 -27.08 -18.50 -6.89
C LYS A 650 -25.64 -18.51 -7.40
N GLY A 651 -24.67 -18.86 -6.55
CA GLY A 651 -23.26 -18.91 -6.88
C GLY A 651 -22.74 -20.34 -6.83
N HIS A 652 -21.60 -20.60 -7.49
CA HIS A 652 -20.92 -21.88 -7.41
C HIS A 652 -19.43 -21.73 -7.70
N ILE A 653 -18.59 -22.21 -6.80
CA ILE A 653 -17.13 -22.25 -6.91
C ILE A 653 -16.71 -23.67 -7.28
N THR A 654 -15.81 -23.82 -8.25
CA THR A 654 -15.19 -25.12 -8.53
C THR A 654 -14.20 -25.48 -7.43
N ILE A 655 -14.40 -26.61 -6.75
CA ILE A 655 -13.54 -27.08 -5.68
C ILE A 655 -12.60 -28.15 -6.25
N PRO A 656 -11.26 -28.03 -6.12
CA PRO A 656 -10.35 -29.00 -6.70
C PRO A 656 -10.35 -30.33 -5.93
N TYR A 657 -10.15 -31.42 -6.65
CA TYR A 657 -9.74 -32.68 -6.04
C TYR A 657 -8.25 -32.61 -5.68
N VAL A 658 -7.90 -33.03 -4.45
CA VAL A 658 -6.50 -33.07 -3.98
C VAL A 658 -5.88 -34.41 -4.37
N ALA A 659 -4.77 -34.36 -5.12
CA ALA A 659 -4.03 -35.56 -5.52
C ALA A 659 -3.20 -36.12 -4.35
N LYS A 660 -2.93 -37.43 -4.37
CA LYS A 660 -2.06 -38.06 -3.36
C LYS A 660 -0.58 -37.80 -3.68
N ASP A 661 0.12 -37.06 -2.83
CA ASP A 661 1.52 -36.66 -3.04
C ASP A 661 2.47 -37.82 -3.33
N GLU A 662 2.41 -38.90 -2.53
CA GLU A 662 3.30 -40.06 -2.71
C GLU A 662 3.11 -40.74 -4.07
N PHE A 663 1.87 -40.81 -4.55
CA PHE A 663 1.56 -41.39 -5.85
C PHE A 663 2.16 -40.54 -6.98
N VAL A 664 2.01 -39.21 -6.91
CA VAL A 664 2.55 -38.27 -7.90
C VAL A 664 4.07 -38.30 -7.89
N LYS A 665 4.72 -38.19 -6.71
CA LYS A 665 6.19 -38.23 -6.57
C LYS A 665 6.77 -39.52 -7.17
N LYS A 666 6.19 -40.68 -6.82
CA LYS A 666 6.61 -41.97 -7.37
C LYS A 666 6.49 -42.02 -8.89
N LEU A 667 5.39 -41.55 -9.46
CA LEU A 667 5.17 -41.55 -10.91
C LEU A 667 6.17 -40.65 -11.65
N VAL A 668 6.43 -39.45 -11.11
CA VAL A 668 7.40 -38.50 -11.67
C VAL A 668 8.82 -39.06 -11.61
N GLU A 669 9.25 -39.58 -10.45
CA GLU A 669 10.58 -40.20 -10.30
C GLU A 669 10.80 -41.35 -11.29
N GLN A 670 9.79 -42.18 -11.53
CA GLN A 670 9.88 -43.28 -12.50
C GLN A 670 10.11 -42.79 -13.93
N LYS A 671 9.69 -41.57 -14.27
CA LYS A 671 9.87 -40.96 -15.60
C LYS A 671 11.18 -40.19 -15.71
N TYR A 672 11.61 -39.48 -14.67
CA TYR A 672 12.88 -38.73 -14.65
C TYR A 672 14.13 -39.61 -14.51
N LYS A 673 14.00 -40.87 -14.05
CA LYS A 673 15.09 -41.86 -14.01
C LYS A 673 15.39 -42.51 -15.38
N LYS A 674 14.63 -42.19 -16.42
CA LYS A 674 14.88 -42.57 -17.82
C LYS A 674 15.36 -41.35 -18.59
#